data_AF-A0A978VCT6-F1
#
_entry.id   AF-A0A978VCT6-F1
#
_cell.length_a   1.000
_cell.length_b   1.000
_cell.length_c   1.000
_cell.angle_alpha   90.00
_cell.angle_beta   90.00
_cell.angle_gamma   90.00
#
_symmetry.space_group_name_H-M   'P 1'
#
loop_
_entity.id
_entity.type
_entity.pdbx_description
1 polymer ?
#
loop_
_entity_poly.entity_id
_entity_poly.type
_entity_poly.pdbx_seq_one_letter_code
_entity_poly.pdbx_strand_id
1 'polypeptide(L)'
;MSMAKQHIEKIRRTKFSIGLETNPLTEDLHQAVKNLSAELYAKDNAEDNEYMEDVDPSLEFVITSRDITETGAPATLLIFNNERGFSDKNIESICSVGRSTKKGFRKRGIGFKSVFLITASPYIFSNGYQIRFNEDPCPHCSLGYIVPEWVDENPTLSDIKQIYGSNSALPTTVLILPLKPDKVKPVKKQLSSIHPEVLLFLSKIKRLSVREDNDDPRLSTVNAISILSETDFVQRKDFDAESYTLHLSAEENSKNSGNECRYYMWKQKFPVRQDCRVERRMEVEDWVITLAFPFGERPDRGMQSPGVYAFLPTEMVTNFPFIIQADFLLASSRETILLDNKWNKGILECVPLAFINALISLVKTKGDAPAFNLPHASIKAKVVEENIVPSESHTEQKFFYKPRKVGRLMPAFWSILNQARKQGVSLLKLSSHGKYILNYSFDKRKSDHILGFLGVEPVNNEWYAKCIQGSNLVEGVSEAVYMELLQFIADNWSSKFVNTDIKNIPLIKYVDHDGKESLCRINGSKNWNGQRLVFISRKLEHISWLINCNREFRSVSNWFFMPKSTQEALRSKKDLLEWLVNQVGVGAVNVYDYADLLKNSLGTKRKPVVAYVHFLYHSLSKKYLSSQEVGSLRDSIPLVNSYGSVIKQKNGVLVPANGSNWSRLIESNLWRENDYVELGEDYLKQGYFAGEFTAAGTLVNFLRAHAGASDVPYISLPNAQIPAASAPLTKDNAFLLLKWIRWQKGLPIPDKFLTSIREGSWLTVKLNGSRGYRPPEQSFLPTSSWGNILQNGSVLVDIPLIDQSYYGEEINNYMDELKRIGVMSEYDETCKFIGKCLMDLVTTSALSRTYVFSILHFIRFLRTKYLSPEEFVDSIKARRWLKTSCGDKAPVESVLFKKEWQPA
;
A
#
# COMPACT_ATOMS: atom_id res chain seq x y z
N MET A 1 82.18 -28.72 29.95
CA MET A 1 80.82 -29.23 30.27
C MET A 1 79.90 -28.05 30.47
N SER A 2 78.68 -28.09 29.94
CA SER A 2 77.68 -27.03 30.18
C SER A 2 77.27 -26.99 31.66
N MET A 3 76.87 -25.81 32.17
CA MET A 3 76.36 -25.67 33.55
C MET A 3 75.18 -26.61 33.83
N ALA A 4 74.32 -26.83 32.84
CA ALA A 4 73.21 -27.78 32.91
C ALA A 4 73.69 -29.25 33.13
N LYS A 5 74.72 -29.72 32.40
CA LYS A 5 75.28 -31.07 32.58
C LYS A 5 75.85 -31.26 33.99
N GLN A 6 76.55 -30.25 34.49
CA GLN A 6 77.08 -30.26 35.86
C GLN A 6 75.97 -30.31 36.91
N HIS A 7 74.86 -29.60 36.68
CA HIS A 7 73.72 -29.65 37.59
C HIS A 7 73.06 -31.04 37.61
N ILE A 8 72.87 -31.69 36.47
CA ILE A 8 72.32 -33.05 36.40
C ILE A 8 73.24 -34.06 37.11
N GLU A 9 74.55 -33.98 36.89
CA GLU A 9 75.52 -34.81 37.60
C GLU A 9 75.48 -34.58 39.12
N LYS A 10 75.32 -33.32 39.55
CA LYS A 10 75.11 -32.98 40.96
C LYS A 10 73.84 -33.65 41.52
N ILE A 11 72.71 -33.61 40.80
CA ILE A 11 71.46 -34.28 41.21
C ILE A 11 71.69 -35.79 41.32
N ARG A 12 72.29 -36.42 40.31
CA ARG A 12 72.58 -37.87 40.29
C ARG A 12 73.43 -38.30 41.48
N ARG A 13 74.49 -37.55 41.79
CA ARG A 13 75.37 -37.84 42.94
C ARG A 13 74.71 -37.57 44.29
N THR A 14 74.10 -36.39 44.46
CA THR A 14 73.63 -35.94 45.79
C THR A 14 72.27 -36.50 46.18
N LYS A 15 71.36 -36.69 45.23
CA LYS A 15 69.97 -37.10 45.49
C LYS A 15 69.75 -38.60 45.34
N PHE A 16 70.48 -39.23 44.42
CA PHE A 16 70.31 -40.64 44.08
C PHE A 16 71.53 -41.50 44.44
N SER A 17 72.55 -40.91 45.09
CA SER A 17 73.79 -41.58 45.50
C SER A 17 74.52 -42.32 44.36
N ILE A 18 74.32 -41.92 43.11
CA ILE A 18 74.94 -42.57 41.95
C ILE A 18 76.44 -42.21 41.94
N GLY A 19 77.30 -43.21 42.12
CA GLY A 19 78.75 -43.04 42.29
C GLY A 19 79.22 -42.88 43.75
N LEU A 20 78.34 -43.11 44.73
CA LEU A 20 78.62 -43.17 46.17
C LEU A 20 78.12 -44.51 46.76
N GLU A 21 78.31 -44.76 48.06
CA GLU A 21 77.76 -45.96 48.73
C GLU A 21 76.23 -46.04 48.62
N THR A 22 75.71 -47.26 48.47
CA THR A 22 74.30 -47.55 48.23
C THR A 22 73.43 -47.15 49.42
N ASN A 23 72.37 -46.37 49.17
CA ASN A 23 71.43 -45.95 50.20
C ASN A 23 70.48 -47.12 50.57
N PRO A 24 70.38 -47.53 51.84
CA PRO A 24 69.51 -48.64 52.27
C PRO A 24 67.99 -48.38 52.09
N LEU A 25 67.55 -47.13 51.90
CA LEU A 25 66.13 -46.77 51.67
C LEU A 25 65.72 -46.82 50.19
N THR A 26 66.62 -47.24 49.31
CA THR A 26 66.41 -47.20 47.85
C THR A 26 65.26 -48.09 47.39
N GLU A 27 65.07 -49.24 48.03
CA GLU A 27 64.02 -50.20 47.69
C GLU A 27 62.62 -49.72 48.13
N ASP A 28 62.50 -49.15 49.33
CA ASP A 28 61.26 -48.50 49.80
C ASP A 28 60.89 -47.28 48.94
N LEU A 29 61.90 -46.50 48.52
CA LEU A 29 61.71 -45.38 47.62
C LEU A 29 61.26 -45.87 46.23
N HIS A 30 61.80 -47.00 45.75
CA HIS A 30 61.38 -47.63 44.50
C HIS A 30 59.91 -48.06 44.55
N GLN A 31 59.50 -48.74 45.62
CA GLN A 31 58.11 -49.18 45.79
C GLN A 31 57.16 -47.99 45.95
N ALA A 32 57.56 -46.93 46.67
CA ALA A 32 56.79 -45.71 46.80
C ALA A 32 56.64 -44.97 45.46
N VAL A 33 57.71 -44.87 44.67
CA VAL A 33 57.69 -44.27 43.32
C VAL A 33 56.76 -45.07 42.40
N LYS A 34 56.85 -46.40 42.42
CA LYS A 34 56.03 -47.31 41.60
C LYS A 34 54.55 -47.27 41.97
N ASN A 35 54.23 -47.21 43.27
CA ASN A 35 52.84 -47.12 43.74
C ASN A 35 52.25 -45.73 43.45
N LEU A 36 53.01 -44.65 43.66
CA LEU A 36 52.59 -43.28 43.35
C LEU A 36 52.51 -43.03 41.84
N SER A 37 53.31 -43.72 41.01
CA SER A 37 53.25 -43.62 39.55
C SER A 37 52.09 -44.41 38.95
N ALA A 38 51.60 -45.46 39.63
CA ALA A 38 50.40 -46.20 39.23
C ALA A 38 49.08 -45.43 39.50
N GLU A 39 49.07 -44.48 40.45
CA GLU A 39 47.88 -43.69 40.81
C GLU A 39 47.72 -42.34 40.05
N LEU A 40 48.40 -42.17 38.92
CA LEU A 40 48.58 -40.84 38.31
C LEU A 40 47.42 -40.36 37.43
N TYR A 41 46.65 -39.43 37.99
CA TYR A 41 45.97 -38.39 37.21
C TYR A 41 46.20 -37.03 37.88
N ALA A 42 46.99 -36.14 37.25
CA ALA A 42 47.17 -34.77 37.76
C ALA A 42 47.45 -33.72 36.66
N LYS A 43 46.46 -32.83 36.53
CA LYS A 43 46.39 -31.38 36.20
C LYS A 43 47.55 -30.66 35.48
N ASP A 44 47.13 -29.74 34.61
CA ASP A 44 47.86 -28.94 33.60
C ASP A 44 49.24 -28.40 33.98
N ASN A 45 50.27 -28.89 33.28
CA ASN A 45 51.64 -28.37 33.45
C ASN A 45 51.93 -27.17 32.53
N ALA A 46 51.39 -27.15 31.30
CA ALA A 46 51.73 -26.12 30.30
C ALA A 46 51.13 -24.73 30.60
N GLU A 47 49.95 -24.65 31.22
CA GLU A 47 49.32 -23.38 31.62
C GLU A 47 50.04 -22.72 32.82
N ASP A 48 50.85 -23.49 33.54
CA ASP A 48 51.65 -23.00 34.67
C ASP A 48 52.99 -22.40 34.26
N ASN A 49 53.34 -22.50 32.97
CA ASN A 49 54.60 -22.01 32.44
C ASN A 49 54.65 -20.47 32.42
N GLU A 50 55.87 -19.94 32.47
CA GLU A 50 56.14 -18.51 32.36
C GLU A 50 56.53 -18.17 30.92
N TYR A 51 55.96 -17.11 30.39
CA TYR A 51 56.22 -16.60 29.04
C TYR A 51 56.82 -15.20 29.15
N MET A 52 57.57 -14.77 28.15
CA MET A 52 58.02 -13.38 28.05
C MET A 52 56.84 -12.47 27.64
N GLU A 53 56.89 -11.18 28.01
CA GLU A 53 55.77 -10.25 27.77
C GLU A 53 55.46 -10.05 26.26
N ASP A 54 56.48 -10.12 25.40
CA ASP A 54 56.36 -9.86 23.96
C ASP A 54 56.15 -11.13 23.09
N VAL A 55 55.84 -12.27 23.69
CA VAL A 55 55.67 -13.54 22.97
C VAL A 55 54.24 -14.04 23.10
N ASP A 56 53.63 -14.44 21.98
CA ASP A 56 52.35 -15.15 22.00
C ASP A 56 52.55 -16.59 22.51
N PRO A 57 52.01 -16.96 23.69
CA PRO A 57 52.21 -18.29 24.25
C PRO A 57 51.60 -19.37 23.35
N SER A 58 52.43 -20.30 22.90
CA SER A 58 52.05 -21.33 21.94
C SER A 58 52.52 -22.72 22.35
N LEU A 59 51.69 -23.72 22.02
CA LEU A 59 51.96 -25.12 22.24
C LEU A 59 51.73 -25.88 20.93
N GLU A 60 52.75 -26.60 20.47
CA GLU A 60 52.68 -27.38 19.22
C GLU A 60 52.97 -28.86 19.49
N PHE A 61 52.10 -29.72 19.00
CA PHE A 61 52.24 -31.18 19.05
C PHE A 61 52.61 -31.67 17.66
N VAL A 62 53.73 -32.36 17.52
CA VAL A 62 54.15 -32.98 16.25
C VAL A 62 54.30 -34.49 16.46
N ILE A 63 53.56 -35.29 15.72
CA ILE A 63 53.73 -36.75 15.72
C ILE A 63 54.42 -37.19 14.43
N THR A 64 55.51 -37.94 14.54
CA THR A 64 56.28 -38.47 13.41
C THR A 64 56.40 -39.99 13.51
N SER A 65 56.43 -40.68 12.37
CA SER A 65 56.76 -42.12 12.32
C SER A 65 58.26 -42.40 12.45
N ARG A 66 59.10 -41.35 12.43
CA ARG A 66 60.55 -41.48 12.59
C ARG A 66 60.92 -41.70 14.06
N ASP A 67 61.79 -42.67 14.31
CA ASP A 67 62.38 -42.87 15.63
C ASP A 67 63.71 -42.11 15.74
N ILE A 68 63.61 -40.83 16.09
CA ILE A 68 64.79 -39.98 16.33
C ILE A 68 65.54 -40.33 17.62
N THR A 69 64.95 -41.17 18.47
CA THR A 69 65.53 -41.54 19.77
C THR A 69 66.29 -42.86 19.73
N GLU A 70 66.20 -43.61 18.62
CA GLU A 70 66.72 -44.97 18.44
C GLU A 70 66.28 -45.95 19.53
N THR A 71 65.07 -45.77 20.06
CA THR A 71 64.50 -46.63 21.11
C THR A 71 63.71 -47.83 20.57
N GLY A 72 63.57 -47.94 19.25
CA GLY A 72 62.71 -48.91 18.56
C GLY A 72 61.23 -48.49 18.55
N ALA A 73 60.93 -47.22 18.81
CA ALA A 73 59.56 -46.75 18.94
C ALA A 73 58.87 -46.61 17.56
N PRO A 74 57.63 -47.11 17.38
CA PRO A 74 56.92 -47.03 16.11
C PRO A 74 56.46 -45.63 15.72
N ALA A 75 56.43 -44.69 16.68
CA ALA A 75 56.16 -43.28 16.44
C ALA A 75 56.71 -42.44 17.61
N THR A 76 57.09 -41.20 17.32
CA THR A 76 57.59 -40.24 18.31
C THR A 76 56.65 -39.04 18.37
N LEU A 77 56.20 -38.66 19.57
CA LEU A 77 55.46 -37.42 19.81
C LEU A 77 56.41 -36.35 20.35
N LEU A 78 56.52 -35.22 19.64
CA LEU A 78 57.26 -34.04 20.06
C LEU A 78 56.26 -32.97 20.50
N ILE A 79 56.55 -32.32 21.63
CA ILE A 79 55.76 -31.21 22.18
C ILE A 79 56.68 -30.02 22.29
N PHE A 80 56.37 -28.96 21.55
CA PHE A 80 57.14 -27.73 21.51
C PHE A 80 56.40 -26.63 22.28
N ASN A 81 57.13 -25.94 23.17
CA ASN A 81 56.59 -24.83 23.96
C ASN A 81 57.58 -23.66 23.97
N ASN A 82 57.09 -22.46 23.67
CA ASN A 82 57.87 -21.23 23.59
C ASN A 82 57.97 -20.47 24.93
N GLU A 83 57.80 -21.16 26.05
CA GLU A 83 58.00 -20.63 27.40
C GLU A 83 59.44 -20.14 27.66
N ARG A 84 59.69 -19.56 28.85
CA ARG A 84 61.04 -19.14 29.28
C ARG A 84 62.03 -20.30 29.46
N GLY A 85 61.53 -21.54 29.53
CA GLY A 85 62.33 -22.75 29.69
C GLY A 85 62.48 -23.18 31.15
N PHE A 86 63.04 -24.38 31.35
CA PHE A 86 63.17 -24.98 32.67
C PHE A 86 64.32 -24.36 33.45
N SER A 87 64.03 -23.94 34.68
CA SER A 87 65.01 -23.56 35.68
C SER A 87 65.52 -24.77 36.46
N ASP A 88 66.62 -24.60 37.21
CA ASP A 88 67.17 -25.60 38.12
C ASP A 88 66.10 -26.16 39.07
N LYS A 89 65.24 -25.27 39.60
CA LYS A 89 64.12 -25.65 40.48
C LYS A 89 63.09 -26.51 39.76
N ASN A 90 62.82 -26.28 38.47
CA ASN A 90 61.90 -27.12 37.70
C ASN A 90 62.47 -28.54 37.56
N ILE A 91 63.74 -28.67 37.20
CA ILE A 91 64.44 -29.96 37.07
C ILE A 91 64.45 -30.71 38.40
N GLU A 92 64.82 -30.05 39.51
CA GLU A 92 64.80 -30.63 40.85
C GLU A 92 63.40 -31.13 41.25
N SER A 93 62.35 -30.38 40.89
CA SER A 93 60.97 -30.76 41.14
C SER A 93 60.54 -32.00 40.34
N ILE A 94 60.93 -32.10 39.06
CA ILE A 94 60.63 -33.28 38.22
C ILE A 94 61.34 -34.52 38.73
N CYS A 95 62.54 -34.36 39.29
CA CYS A 95 63.30 -35.45 39.90
C CYS A 95 62.85 -35.78 41.34
N SER A 96 61.77 -35.18 41.84
CA SER A 96 61.27 -35.39 43.21
C SER A 96 60.02 -36.27 43.23
N VAL A 97 59.82 -36.97 44.34
CA VAL A 97 58.58 -37.71 44.64
C VAL A 97 57.74 -36.83 45.56
N GLY A 98 56.58 -36.37 45.09
CA GLY A 98 55.59 -35.67 45.93
C GLY A 98 55.91 -34.24 46.39
N ARG A 99 57.09 -33.66 46.09
CA ARG A 99 57.43 -32.24 46.38
C ARG A 99 57.34 -31.38 45.10
N SER A 100 56.55 -30.30 45.13
CA SER A 100 56.36 -29.34 44.03
C SER A 100 56.88 -27.95 44.40
N THR A 101 57.42 -27.22 43.42
CA THR A 101 57.90 -25.83 43.54
C THR A 101 56.80 -24.76 43.53
N LYS A 102 55.52 -25.13 43.39
CA LYS A 102 54.40 -24.19 43.27
C LYS A 102 53.84 -23.81 44.65
N LYS A 103 53.86 -22.53 45.02
CA LYS A 103 53.14 -21.99 46.20
C LYS A 103 51.64 -21.82 45.86
N GLY A 104 50.76 -22.38 46.70
CA GLY A 104 49.30 -22.33 46.56
C GLY A 104 48.65 -23.71 46.33
N PHE A 105 47.31 -23.76 46.35
CA PHE A 105 46.45 -24.98 46.34
C PHE A 105 46.53 -25.87 45.08
N ARG A 106 47.54 -25.66 44.24
CA ARG A 106 47.92 -26.52 43.09
C ARG A 106 48.86 -27.65 43.56
N LYS A 107 48.48 -28.37 44.62
CA LYS A 107 49.30 -29.41 45.24
C LYS A 107 49.06 -30.78 44.59
N ARG A 108 49.97 -31.14 43.67
CA ARG A 108 50.61 -32.46 43.52
C ARG A 108 51.53 -32.38 42.29
N GLY A 109 52.84 -32.26 42.53
CA GLY A 109 53.88 -32.19 41.48
C GLY A 109 54.11 -33.55 40.81
N ILE A 110 53.07 -34.13 40.23
CA ILE A 110 53.10 -35.47 39.62
C ILE A 110 52.59 -35.48 38.17
N GLY A 111 52.25 -34.31 37.62
CA GLY A 111 51.73 -34.17 36.27
C GLY A 111 52.69 -34.64 35.18
N PHE A 112 54.00 -34.36 35.29
CA PHE A 112 54.99 -34.85 34.33
C PHE A 112 55.05 -36.38 34.30
N LYS A 113 54.82 -37.07 35.42
CA LYS A 113 54.93 -38.54 35.48
C LYS A 113 53.82 -39.26 34.73
N SER A 114 52.73 -38.58 34.38
CA SER A 114 51.68 -39.15 33.53
C SER A 114 52.14 -39.48 32.10
N VAL A 115 53.24 -38.87 31.63
CA VAL A 115 53.80 -39.19 30.30
C VAL A 115 54.23 -40.65 30.21
N PHE A 116 54.54 -41.30 31.33
CA PHE A 116 54.91 -42.72 31.36
C PHE A 116 53.76 -43.68 30.98
N LEU A 117 52.51 -43.18 30.96
CA LEU A 117 51.37 -43.92 30.40
C LEU A 117 51.50 -44.16 28.90
N ILE A 118 52.22 -43.27 28.19
CA ILE A 118 52.34 -43.31 26.73
C ILE A 118 53.77 -43.53 26.23
N THR A 119 54.79 -43.30 27.05
CA THR A 119 56.20 -43.53 26.70
C THR A 119 56.94 -44.25 27.84
N ALA A 120 57.95 -45.06 27.53
CA ALA A 120 58.84 -45.62 28.55
C ALA A 120 60.01 -44.66 28.88
N SER A 121 60.37 -43.78 27.93
CA SER A 121 61.57 -42.95 28.03
C SER A 121 61.30 -41.52 27.57
N PRO A 122 60.71 -40.64 28.40
CA PRO A 122 60.50 -39.24 28.04
C PRO A 122 61.80 -38.44 28.08
N TYR A 123 62.01 -37.61 27.05
CA TYR A 123 63.14 -36.69 26.93
C TYR A 123 62.69 -35.24 27.12
N ILE A 124 63.56 -34.42 27.69
CA ILE A 124 63.37 -32.99 27.93
C ILE A 124 64.59 -32.24 27.40
N PHE A 125 64.35 -31.36 26.44
CA PHE A 125 65.31 -30.39 25.94
C PHE A 125 64.81 -29.00 26.31
N SER A 126 65.50 -28.30 27.23
CA SER A 126 65.07 -26.97 27.64
C SER A 126 66.21 -26.17 28.24
N ASN A 127 66.41 -24.93 27.79
CA ASN A 127 67.40 -24.01 28.35
C ASN A 127 68.81 -24.63 28.58
N GLY A 128 69.29 -25.42 27.62
CA GLY A 128 70.59 -26.11 27.68
C GLY A 128 70.61 -27.45 28.43
N TYR A 129 69.50 -27.86 29.05
CA TYR A 129 69.30 -29.24 29.52
C TYR A 129 68.96 -30.15 28.33
N GLN A 130 69.59 -31.33 28.27
CA GLN A 130 69.26 -32.44 27.36
C GLN A 130 69.23 -33.72 28.19
N ILE A 131 68.06 -34.04 28.72
CA ILE A 131 67.91 -35.14 29.67
C ILE A 131 66.81 -36.10 29.25
N ARG A 132 66.94 -37.35 29.66
CA ARG A 132 65.86 -38.35 29.58
C ARG A 132 65.60 -38.95 30.95
N PHE A 133 64.40 -39.48 31.11
CA PHE A 133 64.05 -40.36 32.21
C PHE A 133 63.66 -41.72 31.63
N ASN A 134 63.79 -42.79 32.41
CA ASN A 134 63.38 -44.13 32.00
C ASN A 134 62.40 -44.70 33.01
N GLU A 135 61.41 -45.45 32.53
CA GLU A 135 60.49 -46.25 33.34
C GLU A 135 61.26 -47.38 34.06
N ASP A 136 62.18 -48.01 33.33
CA ASP A 136 63.02 -49.05 33.89
C ASP A 136 63.97 -48.52 34.97
N PRO A 137 64.25 -49.32 36.01
CA PRO A 137 65.17 -48.94 37.07
C PRO A 137 66.57 -48.61 36.54
N CYS A 138 67.14 -47.49 36.97
CA CYS A 138 68.54 -47.18 36.66
C CYS A 138 69.47 -48.25 37.24
N PRO A 139 70.41 -48.82 36.47
CA PRO A 139 71.29 -49.90 36.94
C PRO A 139 72.13 -49.57 38.18
N HIS A 140 72.36 -48.28 38.45
CA HIS A 140 73.21 -47.81 39.54
C HIS A 140 72.47 -47.55 40.87
N CYS A 141 71.15 -47.40 40.83
CA CYS A 141 70.36 -47.04 42.02
C CYS A 141 68.99 -47.70 42.05
N SER A 142 68.67 -48.64 41.16
CA SER A 142 67.40 -49.38 41.13
C SER A 142 66.14 -48.49 41.13
N LEU A 143 66.24 -47.22 40.76
CA LEU A 143 65.14 -46.26 40.71
C LEU A 143 64.83 -45.87 39.27
N GLY A 144 63.57 -45.99 38.88
CA GLY A 144 63.03 -45.52 37.59
C GLY A 144 62.22 -44.23 37.77
N TYR A 145 61.66 -43.71 36.69
CA TYR A 145 60.77 -42.55 36.56
C TYR A 145 61.34 -41.17 36.95
N ILE A 146 62.21 -41.08 37.95
CA ILE A 146 62.66 -39.82 38.59
C ILE A 146 64.15 -39.52 38.41
N VAL A 147 64.93 -40.48 37.93
CA VAL A 147 66.38 -40.33 37.76
C VAL A 147 66.66 -39.69 36.40
N PRO A 148 67.24 -38.47 36.35
CA PRO A 148 67.58 -37.83 35.09
C PRO A 148 68.88 -38.41 34.54
N GLU A 149 68.90 -38.75 33.26
CA GLU A 149 70.09 -39.16 32.51
C GLU A 149 70.41 -38.10 31.46
N TRP A 150 71.69 -37.77 31.31
CA TRP A 150 72.13 -36.87 30.24
C TRP A 150 72.13 -37.61 28.90
N VAL A 151 71.67 -36.93 27.84
CA VAL A 151 71.61 -37.49 26.48
C VAL A 151 72.81 -36.98 25.71
N ASP A 152 73.74 -37.85 25.30
CA ASP A 152 74.97 -37.46 24.57
C ASP A 152 74.89 -37.71 23.06
N GLU A 153 74.12 -38.72 22.61
CA GLU A 153 74.05 -39.14 21.20
C GLU A 153 72.70 -38.79 20.57
N ASN A 154 71.64 -39.59 20.80
CA ASN A 154 70.35 -39.45 20.13
C ASN A 154 69.19 -39.12 21.08
N PRO A 155 68.26 -38.20 20.72
CA PRO A 155 68.24 -37.37 19.51
C PRO A 155 69.22 -36.19 19.61
N THR A 156 69.82 -35.79 18.49
CA THR A 156 70.60 -34.54 18.40
C THR A 156 69.69 -33.33 18.21
N LEU A 157 70.18 -32.13 18.53
CA LEU A 157 69.45 -30.89 18.22
C LEU A 157 69.17 -30.71 16.72
N SER A 158 69.99 -31.31 15.85
CA SER A 158 69.78 -31.30 14.40
C SER A 158 68.56 -32.13 14.00
N ASP A 159 68.39 -33.31 14.59
CA ASP A 159 67.25 -34.19 14.33
C ASP A 159 65.93 -33.53 14.74
N ILE A 160 65.92 -32.88 15.92
CA ILE A 160 64.78 -32.13 16.42
C ILE A 160 64.44 -30.95 15.48
N LYS A 161 65.46 -30.22 15.00
CA LYS A 161 65.28 -29.08 14.08
C LYS A 161 64.77 -29.53 12.71
N GLN A 162 65.18 -30.69 12.22
CA GLN A 162 64.70 -31.25 10.96
C GLN A 162 63.19 -31.54 11.01
N ILE A 163 62.69 -32.06 12.14
CA ILE A 163 61.25 -32.32 12.34
C ILE A 163 60.47 -31.02 12.55
N TYR A 164 61.03 -30.06 13.28
CA TYR A 164 60.33 -28.79 13.54
C TYR A 164 60.21 -27.92 12.27
N GLY A 165 61.26 -27.88 11.46
CA GLY A 165 61.33 -27.12 10.21
C GLY A 165 62.64 -26.35 10.10
N SER A 166 63.38 -26.56 9.01
CA SER A 166 64.76 -26.08 8.83
C SER A 166 64.93 -24.56 8.90
N ASN A 167 63.86 -23.80 8.65
CA ASN A 167 63.86 -22.33 8.55
C ASN A 167 63.43 -21.61 9.85
N SER A 168 63.15 -22.34 10.93
CA SER A 168 62.65 -21.77 12.19
C SER A 168 63.60 -22.03 13.36
N ALA A 169 63.69 -21.08 14.29
CA ALA A 169 64.36 -21.30 15.57
C ALA A 169 63.54 -22.29 16.41
N LEU A 170 64.23 -23.23 17.07
CA LEU A 170 63.57 -24.20 17.94
C LEU A 170 62.96 -23.48 19.16
N PRO A 171 61.73 -23.84 19.57
CA PRO A 171 61.14 -23.38 20.81
C PRO A 171 62.00 -23.76 22.03
N THR A 172 61.93 -22.92 23.07
CA THR A 172 62.80 -23.02 24.26
C THR A 172 62.71 -24.35 24.98
N THR A 173 61.52 -24.95 25.05
CA THR A 173 61.28 -26.26 25.64
C THR A 173 60.73 -27.23 24.60
N VAL A 174 61.35 -28.40 24.50
CA VAL A 174 60.90 -29.52 23.67
C VAL A 174 60.81 -30.78 24.54
N LEU A 175 59.65 -31.42 24.57
CA LEU A 175 59.47 -32.74 25.15
C LEU A 175 59.39 -33.76 24.01
N ILE A 176 60.14 -34.85 24.11
CA ILE A 176 60.15 -35.91 23.09
C ILE A 176 59.74 -37.21 23.76
N LEU A 177 58.67 -37.81 23.24
CA LEU A 177 58.00 -38.96 23.82
C LEU A 177 57.97 -40.09 22.77
N PRO A 178 58.95 -41.01 22.77
CA PRO A 178 58.88 -42.24 21.98
C PRO A 178 57.70 -43.08 22.47
N LEU A 179 56.69 -43.29 21.62
CA LEU A 179 55.41 -43.86 22.03
C LEU A 179 55.47 -45.39 22.16
N LYS A 180 54.79 -45.91 23.18
CA LYS A 180 54.54 -47.36 23.31
C LYS A 180 53.68 -47.86 22.12
N PRO A 181 53.93 -49.05 21.55
CA PRO A 181 53.24 -49.52 20.35
C PRO A 181 51.72 -49.53 20.42
N ASP A 182 51.15 -49.89 21.57
CA ASP A 182 49.69 -49.91 21.80
C ASP A 182 49.08 -48.52 21.99
N LYS A 183 49.90 -47.47 22.19
CA LYS A 183 49.47 -46.09 22.46
C LYS A 183 49.50 -45.18 21.23
N VAL A 184 50.14 -45.57 20.13
CA VAL A 184 50.21 -44.75 18.90
C VAL A 184 48.82 -44.40 18.36
N LYS A 185 47.94 -45.39 18.17
CA LYS A 185 46.59 -45.16 17.64
C LYS A 185 45.71 -44.31 18.59
N PRO A 186 45.64 -44.61 19.91
CA PRO A 186 44.93 -43.76 20.87
C PRO A 186 45.41 -42.31 20.89
N VAL A 187 46.73 -42.08 20.89
CA VAL A 187 47.31 -40.71 20.92
C VAL A 187 46.98 -39.95 19.64
N LYS A 188 47.14 -40.57 18.45
CA LYS A 188 46.73 -39.96 17.17
C LYS A 188 45.25 -39.58 17.19
N LYS A 189 44.38 -40.48 17.65
CA LYS A 189 42.93 -40.22 17.78
C LYS A 189 42.65 -39.04 18.72
N GLN A 190 43.28 -39.00 19.90
CA GLN A 190 43.09 -37.91 20.87
C GLN A 190 43.58 -36.55 20.35
N LEU A 191 44.74 -36.50 19.69
CA LEU A 191 45.28 -35.28 19.09
C LEU A 191 44.40 -34.78 17.94
N SER A 192 43.84 -35.70 17.14
CA SER A 192 42.88 -35.36 16.09
C SER A 192 41.54 -34.85 16.63
N SER A 193 41.14 -35.26 17.83
CA SER A 193 39.88 -34.87 18.47
C SER A 193 39.95 -33.57 19.30
N ILE A 194 41.07 -32.84 19.27
CA ILE A 194 41.20 -31.57 20.00
C ILE A 194 40.22 -30.55 19.40
N HIS A 195 39.29 -30.09 20.25
CA HIS A 195 38.28 -29.11 19.87
C HIS A 195 38.86 -27.69 19.91
N PRO A 196 38.51 -26.79 18.96
CA PRO A 196 38.91 -25.38 18.99
C PRO A 196 38.59 -24.66 20.32
N GLU A 197 37.53 -25.10 20.98
CA GLU A 197 37.02 -24.53 22.23
C GLU A 197 37.91 -24.79 23.45
N VAL A 198 38.97 -25.62 23.33
CA VAL A 198 39.95 -25.82 24.41
C VAL A 198 40.61 -24.51 24.83
N LEU A 199 40.84 -23.58 23.90
CA LEU A 199 41.45 -22.29 24.19
C LEU A 199 40.52 -21.30 24.91
N LEU A 200 39.19 -21.51 24.93
CA LEU A 200 38.23 -20.54 25.46
C LEU A 200 38.44 -20.19 26.94
N PHE A 201 38.95 -21.14 27.71
CA PHE A 201 39.06 -21.02 29.16
C PHE A 201 40.50 -21.17 29.68
N LEU A 202 41.48 -21.24 28.78
CA LEU A 202 42.89 -21.21 29.14
C LEU A 202 43.32 -19.76 29.36
N SER A 203 44.07 -19.54 30.44
CA SER A 203 44.44 -18.20 30.88
C SER A 203 45.70 -17.63 30.21
N LYS A 204 46.57 -18.49 29.65
CA LYS A 204 47.86 -18.07 29.06
C LYS A 204 48.06 -18.51 27.62
N ILE A 205 47.79 -19.77 27.30
CA ILE A 205 48.03 -20.32 25.95
C ILE A 205 47.07 -19.67 24.97
N LYS A 206 47.59 -19.03 23.92
CA LYS A 206 46.81 -18.36 22.88
C LYS A 206 46.76 -19.14 21.57
N ARG A 207 47.73 -20.04 21.35
CA ARG A 207 47.85 -20.85 20.12
C ARG A 207 48.14 -22.31 20.45
N LEU A 208 47.40 -23.20 19.80
CA LEU A 208 47.56 -24.64 19.89
C LEU A 208 47.58 -25.24 18.49
N SER A 209 48.64 -25.94 18.12
CA SER A 209 48.74 -26.64 16.84
C SER A 209 49.06 -28.12 17.01
N VAL A 210 48.50 -28.92 16.12
CA VAL A 210 48.76 -30.35 16.01
C VAL A 210 49.20 -30.62 14.57
N ARG A 211 50.36 -31.24 14.39
CA ARG A 211 50.94 -31.58 13.10
C ARG A 211 51.29 -33.06 13.06
N GLU A 212 50.93 -33.72 11.97
CA GLU A 212 51.47 -35.04 11.63
C GLU A 212 52.60 -34.85 10.62
N ASP A 213 53.80 -35.31 10.97
CA ASP A 213 54.99 -35.27 10.13
C ASP A 213 55.12 -36.59 9.38
N ASN A 214 54.86 -36.54 8.07
CA ASN A 214 54.91 -37.68 7.16
C ASN A 214 56.08 -37.52 6.17
N ASP A 215 56.62 -38.64 5.68
CA ASP A 215 57.73 -38.61 4.69
C ASP A 215 57.32 -37.93 3.36
N ASP A 216 56.04 -37.96 3.00
CA ASP A 216 55.46 -37.10 1.97
C ASP A 216 54.87 -35.83 2.62
N PRO A 217 55.45 -34.64 2.39
CA PRO A 217 54.95 -33.37 2.93
C PRO A 217 53.51 -33.05 2.55
N ARG A 218 52.95 -33.68 1.50
CA ARG A 218 51.56 -33.50 1.05
C ARG A 218 50.54 -34.24 1.91
N LEU A 219 50.98 -35.25 2.68
CA LEU A 219 50.15 -36.03 3.58
C LEU A 219 50.19 -35.49 5.02
N SER A 220 51.05 -34.50 5.30
CA SER A 220 51.15 -33.86 6.60
C SER A 220 49.90 -33.03 6.88
N THR A 221 49.13 -33.42 7.90
CA THR A 221 47.93 -32.69 8.33
C THR A 221 48.33 -31.71 9.44
N VAL A 222 47.90 -30.45 9.32
CA VAL A 222 48.10 -29.43 10.36
C VAL A 222 46.74 -28.92 10.79
N ASN A 223 46.43 -29.10 12.07
CA ASN A 223 45.27 -28.52 12.72
C ASN A 223 45.79 -27.43 13.68
N ALA A 224 45.66 -26.16 13.28
CA ALA A 224 46.02 -25.04 14.13
C ALA A 224 44.77 -24.32 14.62
N ILE A 225 44.76 -24.03 15.92
CA ILE A 225 43.72 -23.25 16.59
C ILE A 225 44.41 -22.06 17.25
N SER A 226 43.88 -20.85 17.06
CA SER A 226 44.40 -19.68 17.74
C SER A 226 43.31 -18.69 18.14
N ILE A 227 43.57 -17.94 19.21
CA ILE A 227 42.81 -16.75 19.58
C ILE A 227 43.30 -15.59 18.71
N LEU A 228 42.45 -15.10 17.81
CA LEU A 228 42.78 -13.98 16.92
C LEU A 228 42.70 -12.64 17.65
N SER A 229 41.65 -12.43 18.43
CA SER A 229 41.42 -11.20 19.19
C SER A 229 40.38 -11.39 20.28
N GLU A 230 40.43 -10.48 21.26
CA GLU A 230 39.40 -10.28 22.27
C GLU A 230 38.82 -8.87 22.11
N THR A 231 37.51 -8.76 21.95
CA THR A 231 36.82 -7.48 21.71
C THR A 231 35.66 -7.28 22.69
N ASP A 232 35.10 -6.07 22.71
CA ASP A 232 33.87 -5.75 23.46
C ASP A 232 33.94 -6.01 24.98
N PHE A 233 35.10 -5.79 25.61
CA PHE A 233 35.24 -5.97 27.04
C PHE A 233 34.35 -4.96 27.81
N VAL A 234 33.50 -5.48 28.70
CA VAL A 234 32.62 -4.68 29.55
C VAL A 234 32.58 -5.26 30.96
N GLN A 235 32.92 -4.42 31.93
CA GLN A 235 32.75 -4.74 33.35
C GLN A 235 31.37 -4.27 33.85
N ARG A 236 30.63 -5.17 34.50
CA ARG A 236 29.28 -4.93 35.02
C ARG A 236 29.27 -5.05 36.54
N LYS A 237 29.39 -3.89 37.21
CA LYS A 237 29.36 -3.82 38.68
C LYS A 237 28.04 -4.33 39.27
N ASP A 238 26.92 -4.13 38.57
CA ASP A 238 25.58 -4.54 39.01
C ASP A 238 25.45 -6.06 39.22
N PHE A 239 26.27 -6.86 38.55
CA PHE A 239 26.21 -8.33 38.57
C PHE A 239 27.48 -8.98 39.10
N ASP A 240 28.51 -8.20 39.48
CA ASP A 240 29.89 -8.66 39.68
C ASP A 240 30.36 -9.59 38.54
N ALA A 241 30.20 -9.10 37.31
CA ALA A 241 30.44 -9.85 36.09
C ALA A 241 31.27 -9.07 35.08
N GLU A 242 31.97 -9.79 34.22
CA GLU A 242 32.66 -9.26 33.04
C GLU A 242 32.19 -10.01 31.78
N SER A 243 32.12 -9.30 30.67
CA SER A 243 31.78 -9.89 29.38
C SER A 243 32.70 -9.41 28.26
N TYR A 244 33.00 -10.30 27.32
CA TYR A 244 33.89 -10.03 26.18
C TYR A 244 33.57 -10.99 25.04
N THR A 245 34.01 -10.67 23.82
CA THR A 245 33.86 -11.53 22.64
C THR A 245 35.22 -12.11 22.25
N LEU A 246 35.31 -13.44 22.16
CA LEU A 246 36.50 -14.13 21.66
C LEU A 246 36.32 -14.54 20.20
N HIS A 247 37.35 -14.31 19.37
CA HIS A 247 37.41 -14.76 17.99
C HIS A 247 38.45 -15.87 17.86
N LEU A 248 37.99 -17.08 17.56
CA LEU A 248 38.83 -18.26 17.33
C LEU A 248 38.97 -18.52 15.82
N SER A 249 40.20 -18.80 15.38
CA SER A 249 40.46 -19.38 14.06
C SER A 249 40.77 -20.87 14.18
N ALA A 250 40.23 -21.65 13.26
CA ALA A 250 40.70 -23.00 12.96
C ALA A 250 41.26 -22.98 11.54
N GLU A 251 42.58 -22.91 11.38
CA GLU A 251 43.21 -22.98 10.06
C GLU A 251 43.29 -24.45 9.62
N GLU A 252 42.48 -24.80 8.61
CA GLU A 252 42.69 -25.95 7.74
C GLU A 252 43.11 -25.40 6.37
N ASN A 253 44.18 -25.92 5.78
CA ASN A 253 44.78 -25.44 4.53
C ASN A 253 43.76 -25.17 3.40
N SER A 254 43.28 -23.94 3.24
CA SER A 254 42.94 -23.29 1.95
C SER A 254 42.54 -21.83 2.16
N LYS A 255 43.05 -20.95 1.29
CA LYS A 255 42.90 -19.48 1.35
C LYS A 255 41.48 -18.95 1.05
N ASN A 256 40.41 -19.72 1.23
CA ASN A 256 39.03 -19.22 1.05
C ASN A 256 38.01 -20.14 1.74
N SER A 257 37.66 -19.88 3.02
CA SER A 257 36.29 -19.95 3.57
C SER A 257 36.24 -19.84 5.11
N GLY A 258 35.48 -18.87 5.61
CA GLY A 258 34.36 -19.10 6.55
C GLY A 258 34.56 -19.60 8.00
N ASN A 259 35.72 -20.06 8.46
CA ASN A 259 35.81 -20.75 9.76
C ASN A 259 36.32 -19.90 10.94
N GLU A 260 35.89 -18.64 11.04
CA GLU A 260 36.04 -17.86 12.28
C GLU A 260 34.87 -18.17 13.23
N CYS A 261 35.18 -18.79 14.37
CA CYS A 261 34.20 -19.08 15.41
C CYS A 261 34.23 -17.98 16.47
N ARG A 262 33.09 -17.33 16.72
CA ARG A 262 32.98 -16.27 17.71
C ARG A 262 32.22 -16.76 18.93
N TYR A 263 32.66 -16.35 20.13
CA TYR A 263 32.01 -16.68 21.39
C TYR A 263 31.80 -15.41 22.21
N TYR A 264 30.56 -15.18 22.67
CA TYR A 264 30.29 -14.20 23.70
C TYR A 264 30.53 -14.86 25.06
N MET A 265 31.47 -14.30 25.81
CA MET A 265 31.89 -14.80 27.12
C MET A 265 31.20 -13.98 28.20
N TRP A 266 30.59 -14.66 29.17
CA TRP A 266 29.99 -14.07 30.36
C TRP A 266 30.58 -14.71 31.60
N LYS A 267 31.41 -13.99 32.34
CA LYS A 267 32.04 -14.48 33.56
C LYS A 267 31.47 -13.74 34.75
N GLN A 268 30.87 -14.48 35.69
CA GLN A 268 30.19 -13.92 36.84
C GLN A 268 30.65 -14.59 38.13
N LYS A 269 30.79 -13.79 39.18
CA LYS A 269 31.09 -14.25 40.53
C LYS A 269 29.82 -14.46 41.36
N PHE A 270 29.83 -15.50 42.17
CA PHE A 270 28.77 -15.80 43.12
C PHE A 270 29.38 -16.17 44.47
N PRO A 271 28.90 -15.62 45.59
CA PRO A 271 29.42 -15.96 46.91
C PRO A 271 29.14 -17.44 47.22
N VAL A 272 30.17 -18.13 47.73
CA VAL A 272 30.06 -19.54 48.12
C VAL A 272 29.16 -19.69 49.33
N ARG A 273 28.06 -20.42 49.18
CA ARG A 273 27.15 -20.71 50.29
C ARG A 273 27.81 -21.63 51.32
N GLN A 274 27.55 -21.37 52.60
CA GLN A 274 28.19 -22.09 53.71
C GLN A 274 27.92 -23.61 53.68
N ASP A 275 26.74 -24.03 53.24
CA ASP A 275 26.32 -25.44 53.12
C ASP A 275 27.00 -26.20 51.97
N CYS A 276 27.57 -25.47 51.01
CA CYS A 276 28.26 -26.04 49.84
C CYS A 276 29.79 -26.08 49.99
N ARG A 277 30.34 -25.58 51.10
CA ARG A 277 31.79 -25.61 51.36
C ARG A 277 32.28 -27.05 51.55
N VAL A 278 33.49 -27.30 51.06
CA VAL A 278 34.18 -28.59 51.15
C VAL A 278 35.59 -28.38 51.68
N GLU A 279 36.11 -29.33 52.48
CA GLU A 279 37.41 -29.20 53.17
C GLU A 279 38.56 -28.81 52.24
N ARG A 280 38.54 -29.28 50.99
CA ARG A 280 39.58 -29.03 49.99
C ARG A 280 39.55 -27.63 49.36
N ARG A 281 38.57 -26.77 49.72
CA ARG A 281 38.31 -25.45 49.09
C ARG A 281 37.87 -24.39 50.11
N MET A 282 38.26 -24.52 51.37
CA MET A 282 37.77 -23.63 52.44
C MET A 282 38.19 -22.16 52.25
N GLU A 283 39.29 -21.92 51.55
CA GLU A 283 39.79 -20.60 51.20
C GLU A 283 39.05 -19.90 50.04
N VAL A 284 38.16 -20.59 49.32
CA VAL A 284 37.48 -19.99 48.16
C VAL A 284 36.20 -19.29 48.62
N GLU A 285 36.16 -17.97 48.43
CA GLU A 285 35.02 -17.13 48.84
C GLU A 285 33.94 -17.01 47.77
N ASP A 286 34.33 -17.03 46.48
CA ASP A 286 33.43 -16.89 45.34
C ASP A 286 33.56 -18.04 44.33
N TRP A 287 32.43 -18.53 43.83
CA TRP A 287 32.36 -19.32 42.60
C TRP A 287 32.43 -18.40 41.39
N VAL A 288 33.42 -18.64 40.52
CA VAL A 288 33.51 -17.99 39.21
C VAL A 288 32.90 -18.91 38.17
N ILE A 289 31.82 -18.47 37.53
CA ILE A 289 31.13 -19.21 36.47
C ILE A 289 31.28 -18.44 35.16
N THR A 290 31.83 -19.08 34.14
CA THR A 290 31.93 -18.53 32.79
C THR A 290 31.00 -19.28 31.85
N LEU A 291 30.11 -18.54 31.18
CA LEU A 291 29.25 -19.04 30.12
C LEU A 291 29.78 -18.56 28.77
N ALA A 292 30.03 -19.49 27.84
CA ALA A 292 30.46 -19.16 26.48
C ALA A 292 29.33 -19.44 25.49
N PHE A 293 28.85 -18.40 24.83
CA PHE A 293 27.75 -18.46 23.86
C PHE A 293 28.29 -18.39 22.43
N PRO A 294 28.21 -19.47 21.64
CA PRO A 294 28.66 -19.45 20.24
C PRO A 294 27.76 -18.55 19.39
N PHE A 295 28.36 -17.76 18.50
CA PHE A 295 27.63 -17.06 17.45
C PHE A 295 27.40 -18.03 16.28
N GLY A 296 26.27 -18.73 16.27
CA GLY A 296 25.93 -19.73 15.26
C GLY A 296 26.11 -21.17 15.77
N GLU A 297 26.36 -22.10 14.85
CA GLU A 297 26.62 -23.50 15.20
C GLU A 297 28.06 -23.68 15.71
N ARG A 298 28.22 -24.55 16.71
CA ARG A 298 29.55 -24.92 17.22
C ARG A 298 30.28 -25.69 16.11
N PRO A 299 31.59 -25.46 15.91
CA PRO A 299 32.34 -26.19 14.88
C PRO A 299 32.28 -27.69 15.17
N ASP A 300 31.70 -28.46 14.25
CA ASP A 300 31.54 -29.90 14.37
C ASP A 300 32.73 -30.62 13.70
N ARG A 301 33.55 -31.32 14.50
CA ARG A 301 34.64 -32.19 14.01
C ARG A 301 34.26 -33.69 14.05
N GLY A 302 32.97 -34.01 13.96
CA GLY A 302 32.49 -35.40 13.89
C GLY A 302 32.35 -36.10 15.24
N MET A 303 32.32 -35.35 16.36
CA MET A 303 32.09 -35.84 17.73
C MET A 303 31.30 -34.80 18.55
N GLN A 304 30.52 -35.26 19.54
CA GLN A 304 29.71 -34.37 20.39
C GLN A 304 30.61 -33.42 21.20
N SER A 305 30.49 -32.12 20.96
CA SER A 305 31.31 -31.12 21.65
C SER A 305 30.95 -31.03 23.14
N PRO A 306 31.93 -31.02 24.05
CA PRO A 306 31.68 -31.03 25.49
C PRO A 306 30.98 -29.76 25.95
N GLY A 307 30.01 -29.90 26.85
CA GLY A 307 29.22 -28.77 27.35
C GLY A 307 29.72 -28.21 28.68
N VAL A 308 30.58 -28.95 29.39
CA VAL A 308 31.10 -28.59 30.71
C VAL A 308 32.62 -28.62 30.72
N TYR A 309 33.20 -27.55 31.27
CA TYR A 309 34.64 -27.36 31.39
C TYR A 309 35.01 -27.13 32.85
N ALA A 310 36.13 -27.72 33.25
CA ALA A 310 36.81 -27.44 34.50
C ALA A 310 38.23 -26.99 34.17
N PHE A 311 38.32 -25.79 33.60
CA PHE A 311 39.49 -25.22 32.89
C PHE A 311 39.81 -25.94 31.57
N LEU A 312 39.87 -27.27 31.60
CA LEU A 312 39.91 -28.13 30.42
C LEU A 312 38.54 -28.76 30.11
N PRO A 313 38.32 -29.23 28.85
CA PRO A 313 37.11 -29.96 28.50
C PRO A 313 36.95 -31.23 29.33
N THR A 314 35.71 -31.55 29.69
CA THR A 314 35.30 -32.88 30.17
C THR A 314 34.70 -33.69 29.01
N GLU A 315 34.29 -34.93 29.21
CA GLU A 315 33.50 -35.68 28.21
C GLU A 315 31.99 -35.49 28.42
N MET A 316 31.59 -34.61 29.36
CA MET A 316 30.19 -34.35 29.67
C MET A 316 29.55 -33.46 28.60
N VAL A 317 28.66 -34.05 27.82
CA VAL A 317 27.85 -33.34 26.82
C VAL A 317 26.59 -32.79 27.48
N THR A 318 26.22 -31.57 27.14
CA THR A 318 24.98 -30.93 27.60
C THR A 318 24.12 -30.54 26.41
N ASN A 319 22.81 -30.48 26.62
CA ASN A 319 21.86 -29.95 25.64
C ASN A 319 21.71 -28.42 25.75
N PHE A 320 22.62 -27.74 26.47
CA PHE A 320 22.59 -26.29 26.56
C PHE A 320 23.18 -25.67 25.30
N PRO A 321 22.64 -24.55 24.81
CA PRO A 321 23.18 -23.85 23.65
C PRO A 321 24.46 -23.05 23.95
N PHE A 322 25.08 -23.28 25.11
CA PHE A 322 26.27 -22.59 25.59
C PHE A 322 27.13 -23.54 26.43
N ILE A 323 28.40 -23.19 26.59
CA ILE A 323 29.37 -23.97 27.36
C ILE A 323 29.46 -23.41 28.78
N ILE A 324 29.58 -24.28 29.78
CA ILE A 324 29.70 -23.91 31.19
C ILE A 324 31.13 -24.21 31.65
N GLN A 325 31.86 -23.20 32.07
CA GLN A 325 33.11 -23.35 32.81
C GLN A 325 32.93 -22.91 34.26
N ALA A 326 33.43 -23.72 35.19
CA ALA A 326 33.60 -23.36 36.59
C ALA A 326 34.66 -24.25 37.26
N ASP A 327 34.97 -24.00 38.54
CA ASP A 327 35.88 -24.84 39.33
C ASP A 327 35.19 -26.14 39.82
N PHE A 328 34.70 -26.97 38.89
CA PHE A 328 34.02 -28.23 39.22
C PHE A 328 34.97 -29.28 39.80
N LEU A 329 34.45 -30.07 40.74
CA LEU A 329 35.10 -31.30 41.21
C LEU A 329 34.78 -32.46 40.27
N LEU A 330 35.81 -33.09 39.72
CA LEU A 330 35.69 -34.16 38.72
C LEU A 330 35.79 -35.55 39.37
N ALA A 331 35.21 -36.56 38.71
CA ALA A 331 35.44 -37.96 39.01
C ALA A 331 36.91 -38.36 38.72
N SER A 332 37.36 -39.52 39.22
CA SER A 332 38.75 -39.96 39.02
C SER A 332 39.15 -40.10 37.55
N SER A 333 38.22 -40.49 36.66
CA SER A 333 38.46 -40.54 35.20
C SER A 333 38.54 -39.16 34.56
N ARG A 334 38.09 -38.10 35.25
CA ARG A 334 37.94 -36.70 34.78
C ARG A 334 36.98 -36.50 33.60
N GLU A 335 36.35 -37.56 33.11
CA GLU A 335 35.35 -37.51 32.04
C GLU A 335 34.07 -36.79 32.48
N THR A 336 33.73 -36.86 33.78
CA THR A 336 32.49 -36.31 34.33
C THR A 336 32.70 -35.52 35.62
N ILE A 337 31.76 -34.61 35.92
CA ILE A 337 31.70 -33.91 37.22
C ILE A 337 31.03 -34.80 38.27
N LEU A 338 31.43 -34.65 39.53
CA LEU A 338 30.76 -35.32 40.65
C LEU A 338 29.41 -34.65 40.95
N LEU A 339 28.33 -35.14 40.32
CA LEU A 339 27.00 -34.54 40.43
C LEU A 339 26.44 -34.51 41.86
N ASP A 340 26.78 -35.50 42.68
CA ASP A 340 26.30 -35.58 44.07
C ASP A 340 27.06 -34.69 45.05
N ASN A 341 28.16 -34.08 44.61
CA ASN A 341 28.97 -33.22 45.46
C ASN A 341 28.28 -31.87 45.72
N LYS A 342 28.21 -31.45 46.99
CA LYS A 342 27.59 -30.19 47.41
C LYS A 342 28.19 -28.94 46.73
N TRP A 343 29.50 -28.94 46.49
CA TRP A 343 30.21 -27.87 45.77
C TRP A 343 29.68 -27.70 44.34
N ASN A 344 29.61 -28.81 43.58
CA ASN A 344 29.12 -28.80 42.21
C ASN A 344 27.63 -28.47 42.14
N LYS A 345 26.81 -28.98 43.08
CA LYS A 345 25.38 -28.62 43.19
C LYS A 345 25.21 -27.11 43.37
N GLY A 346 25.98 -26.50 44.26
CA GLY A 346 25.96 -25.04 44.46
C GLY A 346 26.29 -24.26 43.18
N ILE A 347 27.34 -24.65 42.45
CA ILE A 347 27.69 -24.04 41.16
C ILE A 347 26.54 -24.17 40.16
N LEU A 348 25.98 -25.37 40.00
CA LEU A 348 24.90 -25.64 39.04
C LEU A 348 23.62 -24.85 39.36
N GLU A 349 23.32 -24.59 40.64
CA GLU A 349 22.20 -23.74 41.05
C GLU A 349 22.36 -22.27 40.63
N CYS A 350 23.60 -21.79 40.49
CA CYS A 350 23.91 -20.43 40.05
C CYS A 350 23.87 -20.24 38.52
N VAL A 351 24.05 -21.32 37.74
CA VAL A 351 24.09 -21.26 36.26
C VAL A 351 22.83 -20.61 35.64
N PRO A 352 21.59 -20.93 36.05
CA PRO A 352 20.40 -20.27 35.50
C PRO A 352 20.39 -18.75 35.71
N LEU A 353 20.88 -18.27 36.86
CA LEU A 353 20.95 -16.85 37.15
C LEU A 353 22.03 -16.16 36.32
N ALA A 354 23.21 -16.79 36.17
CA ALA A 354 24.27 -16.31 35.29
C ALA A 354 23.79 -16.18 33.85
N PHE A 355 23.04 -17.17 33.34
CA PHE A 355 22.45 -17.14 32.01
C PHE A 355 21.46 -15.96 31.84
N ILE A 356 20.56 -15.75 32.80
CA ILE A 356 19.59 -14.64 32.75
C ILE A 356 20.32 -13.29 32.70
N ASN A 357 21.32 -13.09 33.56
CA ASN A 357 22.09 -11.85 33.61
C ASN A 357 22.87 -11.60 32.30
N ALA A 358 23.47 -12.66 31.74
CA ALA A 358 24.13 -12.60 30.44
C ALA A 358 23.17 -12.17 29.33
N LEU A 359 21.98 -12.79 29.28
CA LEU A 359 20.95 -12.48 28.29
C LEU A 359 20.45 -11.02 28.42
N ILE A 360 20.17 -10.57 29.65
CA ILE A 360 19.75 -9.19 29.92
C ILE A 360 20.81 -8.19 29.46
N SER A 361 22.09 -8.45 29.80
CA SER A 361 23.20 -7.57 29.41
C SER A 361 23.33 -7.49 27.89
N LEU A 362 23.30 -8.63 27.20
CA LEU A 362 23.46 -8.69 25.75
C LEU A 362 22.35 -7.92 25.02
N VAL A 363 21.10 -8.15 25.40
CA VAL A 363 19.93 -7.53 24.76
C VAL A 363 19.92 -6.02 24.99
N LYS A 364 20.27 -5.56 26.20
CA LYS A 364 20.35 -4.12 26.51
C LYS A 364 21.48 -3.41 25.78
N THR A 365 22.60 -4.10 25.53
CA THR A 365 23.80 -3.46 24.94
C THR A 365 23.71 -3.35 23.41
N LYS A 366 23.29 -4.42 22.70
CA LYS A 366 23.20 -4.41 21.23
C LYS A 366 21.86 -3.85 20.72
N GLY A 367 20.76 -4.07 21.45
CA GLY A 367 19.41 -3.67 21.01
C GLY A 367 18.90 -4.45 19.79
N ASP A 368 19.58 -5.53 19.42
CA ASP A 368 19.16 -6.52 18.43
C ASP A 368 18.95 -7.88 19.12
N ALA A 369 18.34 -8.82 18.41
CA ALA A 369 18.13 -10.17 18.90
C ALA A 369 19.47 -10.88 19.18
N PRO A 370 19.60 -11.63 20.30
CA PRO A 370 20.73 -12.50 20.55
C PRO A 370 20.92 -13.45 19.35
N ALA A 371 22.15 -13.58 18.87
CA ALA A 371 22.48 -14.44 17.73
C ALA A 371 22.68 -15.93 18.13
N PHE A 372 22.34 -16.30 19.36
CA PHE A 372 22.52 -17.64 19.91
C PHE A 372 21.19 -18.26 20.36
N ASN A 373 21.14 -19.59 20.36
CA ASN A 373 19.93 -20.36 20.71
C ASN A 373 19.55 -20.19 22.20
N LEU A 374 18.25 -20.17 22.49
CA LEU A 374 17.72 -20.06 23.86
C LEU A 374 17.41 -21.46 24.46
N PRO A 375 17.65 -21.67 25.77
CA PRO A 375 17.41 -22.95 26.45
C PRO A 375 15.93 -23.28 26.67
N HIS A 376 15.64 -24.54 27.04
CA HIS A 376 14.29 -25.06 27.27
C HIS A 376 13.53 -24.45 28.48
N ALA A 377 12.22 -24.73 28.51
CA ALA A 377 11.12 -24.08 29.25
C ALA A 377 11.34 -23.66 30.71
N SER A 378 12.22 -24.31 31.47
CA SER A 378 12.40 -24.08 32.91
C SER A 378 12.86 -22.66 33.27
N ILE A 379 13.54 -21.96 32.36
CA ILE A 379 14.06 -20.60 32.56
C ILE A 379 13.08 -19.52 32.07
N LYS A 380 12.12 -19.91 31.21
CA LYS A 380 11.15 -19.00 30.57
C LYS A 380 10.40 -18.14 31.59
N ALA A 381 9.93 -18.74 32.68
CA ALA A 381 9.14 -18.04 33.71
C ALA A 381 9.88 -16.87 34.37
N LYS A 382 11.21 -16.97 34.53
CA LYS A 382 12.03 -15.89 35.10
C LYS A 382 12.32 -14.81 34.04
N VAL A 383 12.65 -15.22 32.81
CA VAL A 383 13.00 -14.30 31.72
C VAL A 383 11.81 -13.43 31.28
N VAL A 384 10.59 -13.96 31.27
CA VAL A 384 9.40 -13.21 30.83
C VAL A 384 8.93 -12.13 31.82
N GLU A 385 9.42 -12.15 33.06
CA GLU A 385 9.11 -11.12 34.05
C GLU A 385 10.10 -9.95 34.03
N GLU A 386 11.16 -10.04 33.22
CA GLU A 386 12.20 -9.01 33.09
C GLU A 386 11.92 -8.02 31.95
N ASN A 387 12.42 -6.79 32.10
CA ASN A 387 12.33 -5.75 31.08
C ASN A 387 13.42 -5.92 30.02
N ILE A 388 13.19 -6.84 29.08
CA ILE A 388 14.17 -7.24 28.06
C ILE A 388 13.71 -7.02 26.63
N VAL A 389 12.42 -6.78 26.38
CA VAL A 389 11.95 -6.63 24.99
C VAL A 389 12.04 -5.16 24.59
N PRO A 390 12.82 -4.82 23.55
CA PRO A 390 12.96 -3.44 23.12
C PRO A 390 11.67 -2.95 22.47
N SER A 391 11.16 -1.80 22.90
CA SER A 391 10.05 -1.15 22.20
C SER A 391 10.55 -0.13 21.20
N GLU A 392 9.79 0.07 20.14
CA GLU A 392 9.93 1.22 19.24
C GLU A 392 9.71 2.53 20.01
N SER A 393 10.71 3.42 19.98
CA SER A 393 10.66 4.76 20.56
C SER A 393 11.07 5.81 19.53
N HIS A 394 10.63 7.05 19.73
CA HIS A 394 10.97 8.19 18.87
C HIS A 394 12.23 8.94 19.31
N THR A 395 12.85 8.48 20.39
CA THR A 395 14.08 9.01 20.97
C THR A 395 15.22 8.03 20.70
N GLU A 396 16.46 8.51 20.60
CA GLU A 396 17.65 7.64 20.55
C GLU A 396 17.76 6.73 21.78
N GLN A 397 17.11 7.12 22.89
CA GLN A 397 16.99 6.30 24.08
C GLN A 397 16.10 5.08 23.82
N LYS A 398 16.69 3.89 24.00
CA LYS A 398 16.02 2.59 23.89
C LYS A 398 15.28 2.27 25.18
N PHE A 399 14.01 1.92 25.07
CA PHE A 399 13.19 1.47 26.21
C PHE A 399 12.95 -0.04 26.13
N PHE A 400 13.02 -0.70 27.27
CA PHE A 400 12.81 -2.15 27.38
C PHE A 400 11.64 -2.43 28.32
N TYR A 401 10.80 -3.38 27.94
CA TYR A 401 9.60 -3.76 28.68
C TYR A 401 9.46 -5.27 28.80
N LYS A 402 8.60 -5.71 29.72
CA LYS A 402 8.21 -7.12 29.85
C LYS A 402 7.57 -7.62 28.55
N PRO A 403 7.90 -8.83 28.05
CA PRO A 403 7.31 -9.42 26.85
C PRO A 403 5.78 -9.27 26.74
N ARG A 404 5.04 -9.54 27.82
CA ARG A 404 3.56 -9.42 27.85
C ARG A 404 3.01 -8.02 27.59
N LYS A 405 3.81 -6.98 27.80
CA LYS A 405 3.42 -5.57 27.55
C LYS A 405 3.75 -5.12 26.13
N VAL A 406 4.51 -5.92 25.38
CA VAL A 406 4.95 -5.59 24.02
C VAL A 406 4.12 -6.37 23.01
N GLY A 407 3.77 -5.73 21.90
CA GLY A 407 3.01 -6.31 20.81
C GLY A 407 3.77 -6.25 19.49
N ARG A 408 3.64 -7.30 18.68
CA ARG A 408 4.17 -7.35 17.31
C ARG A 408 3.21 -6.72 16.32
N LEU A 409 3.73 -6.16 15.23
CA LEU A 409 2.91 -5.63 14.14
C LEU A 409 2.97 -6.53 12.90
N MET A 410 1.92 -6.46 12.09
CA MET A 410 1.92 -7.09 10.78
C MET A 410 3.01 -6.46 9.90
N PRO A 411 3.83 -7.26 9.18
CA PRO A 411 4.92 -6.74 8.35
C PRO A 411 4.48 -5.71 7.30
N ALA A 412 3.29 -5.91 6.71
CA ALA A 412 2.72 -4.95 5.75
C ALA A 412 2.45 -3.58 6.39
N PHE A 413 2.01 -3.54 7.65
CA PHE A 413 1.79 -2.29 8.37
C PHE A 413 3.09 -1.60 8.75
N TRP A 414 4.14 -2.36 9.08
CA TRP A 414 5.50 -1.82 9.28
C TRP A 414 6.02 -1.07 8.05
N SER A 415 5.78 -1.61 6.84
CA SER A 415 6.14 -0.92 5.58
C SER A 415 5.50 0.46 5.51
N ILE A 416 4.19 0.54 5.78
CA ILE A 416 3.42 1.80 5.75
C ILE A 416 3.96 2.80 6.77
N LEU A 417 4.19 2.36 8.02
CA LEU A 417 4.73 3.22 9.08
C LEU A 417 6.12 3.76 8.73
N ASN A 418 6.99 2.93 8.16
CA ASN A 418 8.34 3.36 7.77
C ASN A 418 8.30 4.36 6.61
N GLN A 419 7.42 4.16 5.63
CA GLN A 419 7.23 5.12 4.54
C GLN A 419 6.64 6.45 5.04
N ALA A 420 5.62 6.39 5.91
CA ALA A 420 5.04 7.57 6.52
C ALA A 420 6.06 8.36 7.36
N ARG A 421 6.92 7.66 8.13
CA ARG A 421 8.01 8.27 8.90
C ARG A 421 9.01 9.01 8.00
N LYS A 422 9.39 8.42 6.86
CA LYS A 422 10.26 9.08 5.86
C LYS A 422 9.64 10.34 5.26
N GLN A 423 8.31 10.42 5.25
CA GLN A 423 7.56 11.59 4.79
C GLN A 423 7.26 12.60 5.93
N GLY A 424 7.82 12.40 7.13
CA GLY A 424 7.69 13.34 8.25
C GLY A 424 6.43 13.17 9.08
N VAL A 425 5.64 12.10 8.90
CA VAL A 425 4.47 11.83 9.76
C VAL A 425 4.92 11.46 11.16
N SER A 426 4.44 12.22 12.16
CA SER A 426 4.69 11.93 13.56
C SER A 426 3.97 10.67 14.02
N LEU A 427 4.74 9.70 14.54
CA LEU A 427 4.25 8.42 15.04
C LEU A 427 4.24 8.33 16.57
N LEU A 428 4.30 9.48 17.27
CA LEU A 428 4.44 9.60 18.74
C LEU A 428 3.47 8.74 19.56
N LYS A 429 2.32 8.38 18.98
CA LYS A 429 1.24 7.65 19.64
C LYS A 429 1.26 6.12 19.48
N LEU A 430 2.25 5.53 18.81
CA LEU A 430 2.32 4.06 18.62
C LEU A 430 2.15 3.26 19.92
N SER A 431 2.78 3.71 21.00
CA SER A 431 2.73 3.02 22.31
C SER A 431 1.59 3.50 23.23
N SER A 432 0.70 4.38 22.76
CA SER A 432 -0.38 4.98 23.57
C SER A 432 -1.66 4.14 23.67
N HIS A 433 -1.68 2.96 23.04
CA HIS A 433 -2.90 2.15 22.85
C HIS A 433 -2.88 0.83 23.64
N GLY A 434 -2.24 0.80 24.81
CA GLY A 434 -2.31 -0.31 25.77
C GLY A 434 -1.24 -1.40 25.65
N LYS A 435 -0.59 -1.54 24.48
CA LYS A 435 0.65 -2.32 24.30
C LYS A 435 1.74 -1.41 23.74
N TYR A 436 2.98 -1.61 24.18
CA TYR A 436 4.16 -1.04 23.54
C TYR A 436 4.45 -1.80 22.25
N ILE A 437 4.92 -1.12 21.21
CA ILE A 437 5.25 -1.78 19.95
C ILE A 437 6.68 -2.29 19.96
N LEU A 438 6.89 -3.53 19.52
CA LEU A 438 8.22 -4.13 19.39
C LEU A 438 9.09 -3.27 18.46
N ASN A 439 10.37 -3.11 18.76
CA ASN A 439 11.28 -2.38 17.88
C ASN A 439 11.34 -3.03 16.48
N TYR A 440 11.32 -2.23 15.42
CA TYR A 440 11.32 -2.72 14.03
C TYR A 440 12.49 -3.66 13.70
N SER A 441 13.69 -3.36 14.21
CA SER A 441 14.87 -4.21 13.98
C SER A 441 14.73 -5.60 14.59
N PHE A 442 13.93 -5.72 15.66
CA PHE A 442 13.68 -6.94 16.40
C PHE A 442 12.48 -7.73 15.86
N ASP A 443 11.48 -7.08 15.25
CA ASP A 443 10.29 -7.71 14.65
C ASP A 443 10.55 -8.31 13.26
N LYS A 444 11.60 -9.14 13.15
CA LYS A 444 12.03 -9.83 11.92
C LYS A 444 11.83 -11.33 12.05
N ARG A 445 11.66 -12.02 10.90
CA ARG A 445 11.50 -13.49 10.84
C ARG A 445 12.62 -14.25 11.56
N LYS A 446 13.86 -13.76 11.49
CA LYS A 446 15.00 -14.36 12.18
C LYS A 446 14.80 -14.43 13.70
N SER A 447 14.05 -13.49 14.27
CA SER A 447 13.76 -13.38 15.71
C SER A 447 12.50 -14.12 16.13
N ASP A 448 11.75 -14.76 15.22
CA ASP A 448 10.45 -15.37 15.53
C ASP A 448 10.54 -16.46 16.59
N HIS A 449 11.59 -17.28 16.55
CA HIS A 449 11.83 -18.32 17.55
C HIS A 449 12.06 -17.74 18.96
N ILE A 450 12.77 -16.62 19.07
CA ILE A 450 13.02 -15.90 20.32
C ILE A 450 11.74 -15.23 20.82
N LEU A 451 11.01 -14.54 19.93
CA LEU A 451 9.75 -13.87 20.27
C LEU A 451 8.67 -14.86 20.69
N GLY A 452 8.59 -16.02 20.04
CA GLY A 452 7.73 -17.13 20.43
C GLY A 452 8.12 -17.72 21.78
N PHE A 453 9.42 -17.89 22.05
CA PHE A 453 9.91 -18.30 23.38
C PHE A 453 9.49 -17.30 24.46
N LEU A 454 9.65 -15.99 24.22
CA LEU A 454 9.27 -14.92 25.15
C LEU A 454 7.75 -14.71 25.27
N GLY A 455 6.95 -15.29 24.37
CA GLY A 455 5.50 -15.11 24.36
C GLY A 455 5.06 -13.71 23.93
N VAL A 456 5.84 -13.04 23.06
CA VAL A 456 5.46 -11.73 22.51
C VAL A 456 4.42 -11.94 21.41
N GLU A 457 3.17 -11.65 21.75
CA GLU A 457 2.04 -11.82 20.84
C GLU A 457 1.85 -10.61 19.90
N PRO A 458 1.17 -10.80 18.76
CA PRO A 458 0.67 -9.68 17.97
C PRO A 458 -0.21 -8.73 18.78
N VAL A 459 -0.28 -7.46 18.35
CA VAL A 459 -1.31 -6.55 18.85
C VAL A 459 -2.69 -7.01 18.40
N ASN A 460 -3.72 -6.62 19.16
CA ASN A 460 -5.10 -6.91 18.78
C ASN A 460 -5.51 -6.07 17.55
N ASN A 461 -6.56 -6.49 16.85
CA ASN A 461 -7.00 -5.81 15.63
C ASN A 461 -7.48 -4.36 15.90
N GLU A 462 -8.02 -4.11 17.09
CA GLU A 462 -8.49 -2.80 17.54
C GLU A 462 -7.35 -1.78 17.73
N TRP A 463 -6.15 -2.25 18.04
CA TRP A 463 -4.97 -1.41 18.14
C TRP A 463 -4.66 -0.70 16.82
N TYR A 464 -4.84 -1.38 15.67
CA TYR A 464 -4.61 -0.78 14.35
C TYR A 464 -5.58 0.37 14.09
N ALA A 465 -6.85 0.20 14.46
CA ALA A 465 -7.86 1.25 14.34
C ALA A 465 -7.44 2.49 15.15
N LYS A 466 -7.09 2.31 16.43
CA LYS A 466 -6.63 3.41 17.29
C LYS A 466 -5.35 4.08 16.78
N CYS A 467 -4.40 3.30 16.28
CA CYS A 467 -3.16 3.82 15.70
C CYS A 467 -3.44 4.68 14.46
N ILE A 468 -4.26 4.20 13.53
CA ILE A 468 -4.60 4.94 12.31
C ILE A 468 -5.39 6.20 12.66
N GLN A 469 -6.33 6.15 13.61
CA GLN A 469 -7.07 7.32 14.07
C GLN A 469 -6.17 8.34 14.77
N GLY A 470 -5.17 7.88 15.53
CA GLY A 470 -4.25 8.73 16.29
C GLY A 470 -3.11 9.32 15.46
N SER A 471 -2.92 8.85 14.22
CA SER A 471 -1.79 9.20 13.35
C SER A 471 -2.26 9.85 12.07
N ASN A 472 -1.47 10.77 11.51
CA ASN A 472 -1.82 11.42 10.25
C ASN A 472 -1.45 10.56 9.02
N LEU A 473 -1.89 9.29 8.99
CA LEU A 473 -1.56 8.32 7.94
C LEU A 473 -2.44 8.43 6.68
N VAL A 474 -3.47 9.28 6.70
CA VAL A 474 -4.41 9.46 5.58
C VAL A 474 -4.13 10.75 4.83
N GLU A 475 -3.99 11.88 5.53
CA GLU A 475 -3.76 13.20 4.92
C GLU A 475 -2.26 13.57 4.88
N GLY A 476 -1.46 13.05 5.82
CA GLY A 476 -0.05 13.41 5.97
C GLY A 476 0.91 12.62 5.09
N VAL A 477 0.43 11.74 4.21
CA VAL A 477 1.25 10.89 3.34
C VAL A 477 0.88 11.07 1.87
N SER A 478 1.80 10.69 0.98
CA SER A 478 1.56 10.65 -0.46
C SER A 478 0.46 9.65 -0.84
N GLU A 479 -0.18 9.88 -2.00
CA GLU A 479 -1.22 8.96 -2.50
C GLU A 479 -0.74 7.51 -2.62
N ALA A 480 0.54 7.28 -2.95
CA ALA A 480 1.11 5.93 -3.01
C ALA A 480 1.03 5.19 -1.65
N VAL A 481 1.45 5.86 -0.56
CA VAL A 481 1.41 5.29 0.80
C VAL A 481 -0.03 5.16 1.29
N TYR A 482 -0.89 6.13 0.96
CA TYR A 482 -2.32 6.05 1.25
C TYR A 482 -2.97 4.84 0.54
N MET A 483 -2.60 4.54 -0.71
CA MET A 483 -3.05 3.35 -1.42
C MET A 483 -2.51 2.05 -0.80
N GLU A 484 -1.31 2.04 -0.20
CA GLU A 484 -0.82 0.88 0.56
C GLU A 484 -1.62 0.70 1.86
N LEU A 485 -1.94 1.79 2.56
CA LEU A 485 -2.80 1.75 3.76
C LEU A 485 -4.18 1.20 3.44
N LEU A 486 -4.84 1.71 2.40
CA LEU A 486 -6.15 1.19 1.98
C LEU A 486 -6.07 -0.29 1.57
N GLN A 487 -5.02 -0.69 0.84
CA GLN A 487 -4.81 -2.10 0.47
C GLN A 487 -4.64 -2.98 1.72
N PHE A 488 -3.83 -2.56 2.68
CA PHE A 488 -3.66 -3.28 3.94
C PHE A 488 -4.99 -3.48 4.68
N ILE A 489 -5.86 -2.46 4.69
CA ILE A 489 -7.19 -2.54 5.29
C ILE A 489 -8.08 -3.51 4.50
N ALA A 490 -8.07 -3.42 3.16
CA ALA A 490 -8.87 -4.27 2.28
C ALA A 490 -8.50 -5.76 2.43
N ASP A 491 -7.19 -6.08 2.37
CA ASP A 491 -6.66 -7.45 2.48
C ASP A 491 -7.02 -8.13 3.81
N ASN A 492 -7.23 -7.33 4.86
CA ASN A 492 -7.51 -7.79 6.22
C ASN A 492 -8.95 -7.49 6.66
N TRP A 493 -9.82 -7.05 5.75
CA TRP A 493 -11.14 -6.55 6.09
C TRP A 493 -12.03 -7.61 6.74
N SER A 494 -12.31 -8.69 5.99
CA SER A 494 -13.22 -9.75 6.41
C SER A 494 -12.68 -10.55 7.61
N SER A 495 -11.36 -10.75 7.68
CA SER A 495 -10.73 -11.58 8.69
C SER A 495 -10.45 -10.86 10.00
N LYS A 496 -10.16 -9.55 9.97
CA LYS A 496 -9.65 -8.82 11.15
C LYS A 496 -10.41 -7.54 11.48
N PHE A 497 -10.87 -6.79 10.49
CA PHE A 497 -11.26 -5.39 10.67
C PHE A 497 -12.77 -5.11 10.60
N VAL A 498 -13.58 -6.03 10.07
CA VAL A 498 -15.03 -5.84 9.97
C VAL A 498 -15.71 -5.57 11.34
N ASN A 499 -15.15 -6.16 12.40
CA ASN A 499 -15.65 -6.05 13.77
C ASN A 499 -14.89 -5.05 14.65
N THR A 500 -14.04 -4.20 14.07
CA THR A 500 -13.29 -3.16 14.82
C THR A 500 -13.87 -1.77 14.57
N ASP A 501 -13.40 -0.78 15.31
CA ASP A 501 -13.80 0.62 15.11
C ASP A 501 -13.21 1.27 13.85
N ILE A 502 -12.42 0.55 13.05
CA ILE A 502 -11.85 1.09 11.81
C ILE A 502 -12.93 1.61 10.85
N LYS A 503 -14.12 1.00 10.88
CA LYS A 503 -15.28 1.41 10.06
C LYS A 503 -15.81 2.82 10.40
N ASN A 504 -15.51 3.28 11.62
CA ASN A 504 -15.92 4.56 12.17
C ASN A 504 -14.83 5.64 12.02
N ILE A 505 -13.65 5.29 11.51
CA ILE A 505 -12.55 6.22 11.27
C ILE A 505 -12.75 6.93 9.92
N PRO A 506 -12.52 8.26 9.83
CA PRO A 506 -12.48 8.97 8.57
C PRO A 506 -11.27 8.48 7.73
N LEU A 507 -11.52 7.64 6.74
CA LEU A 507 -10.47 6.99 5.93
C LEU A 507 -10.63 7.26 4.44
N ILE A 508 -11.85 7.53 3.97
CA ILE A 508 -12.16 7.62 2.55
C ILE A 508 -12.14 9.09 2.14
N LYS A 509 -11.19 9.45 1.28
CA LYS A 509 -11.07 10.81 0.72
C LYS A 509 -12.21 11.11 -0.24
N TYR A 510 -12.76 12.32 -0.14
CA TYR A 510 -13.68 12.88 -1.11
C TYR A 510 -13.44 14.38 -1.29
N VAL A 511 -13.90 14.92 -2.41
CA VAL A 511 -13.90 16.36 -2.69
C VAL A 511 -15.27 16.91 -2.33
N ASP A 512 -15.31 17.86 -1.40
CA ASP A 512 -16.55 18.53 -1.00
C ASP A 512 -17.03 19.52 -2.09
N HIS A 513 -18.18 20.16 -1.84
CA HIS A 513 -18.77 21.10 -2.80
C HIS A 513 -17.96 22.39 -2.97
N ASP A 514 -17.11 22.74 -2.01
CA ASP A 514 -16.22 23.91 -2.09
C ASP A 514 -14.89 23.55 -2.78
N GLY A 515 -14.71 22.27 -3.13
CA GLY A 515 -13.54 21.77 -3.84
C GLY A 515 -12.36 21.40 -2.94
N LYS A 516 -12.58 21.34 -1.63
CA LYS A 516 -11.57 20.93 -0.66
C LYS A 516 -11.64 19.42 -0.43
N GLU A 517 -10.48 18.80 -0.27
CA GLU A 517 -10.40 17.40 0.14
C GLU A 517 -10.83 17.25 1.60
N SER A 518 -11.71 16.29 1.83
CA SER A 518 -12.28 15.93 3.14
C SER A 518 -12.31 14.42 3.29
N LEU A 519 -12.50 13.94 4.53
CA LEU A 519 -12.54 12.52 4.86
C LEU A 519 -13.92 12.10 5.34
N CYS A 520 -14.38 10.94 4.89
CA CYS A 520 -15.57 10.29 5.42
C CYS A 520 -15.26 8.90 6.00
N ARG A 521 -16.14 8.46 6.89
CA ARG A 521 -16.07 7.14 7.51
C ARG A 521 -16.44 6.06 6.49
N ILE A 522 -15.91 4.85 6.67
CA ILE A 522 -16.29 3.70 5.83
C ILE A 522 -17.81 3.48 5.89
N ASN A 523 -18.40 3.44 7.09
CA ASN A 523 -19.86 3.32 7.23
C ASN A 523 -20.61 4.57 6.74
N GLY A 524 -19.94 5.72 6.74
CA GLY A 524 -20.53 7.01 6.37
C GLY A 524 -20.60 7.22 4.86
N SER A 525 -20.06 6.29 4.05
CA SER A 525 -20.14 6.34 2.59
C SER A 525 -21.47 5.82 2.04
N LYS A 526 -22.35 5.31 2.92
CA LYS A 526 -23.76 4.96 2.62
C LYS A 526 -24.68 5.81 3.48
N ASN A 527 -25.82 6.25 2.94
CA ASN A 527 -26.87 6.87 3.75
C ASN A 527 -27.71 5.82 4.51
N TRP A 528 -28.66 6.25 5.34
CA TRP A 528 -29.52 5.35 6.13
C TRP A 528 -30.37 4.41 5.26
N ASN A 529 -30.59 4.76 3.99
CA ASN A 529 -31.29 3.93 3.00
C ASN A 529 -30.33 3.06 2.17
N GLY A 530 -29.05 2.99 2.54
CA GLY A 530 -28.02 2.21 1.84
C GLY A 530 -27.53 2.80 0.51
N GLN A 531 -27.95 4.02 0.14
CA GLN A 531 -27.48 4.68 -1.08
C GLN A 531 -26.05 5.18 -0.92
N ARG A 532 -25.28 5.04 -2.00
CA ARG A 532 -23.87 5.42 -2.08
C ARG A 532 -23.73 6.95 -2.09
N LEU A 533 -22.84 7.47 -1.25
CA LEU A 533 -22.59 8.92 -1.12
C LEU A 533 -21.29 9.35 -1.80
N VAL A 534 -20.28 8.50 -1.83
CA VAL A 534 -19.01 8.77 -2.51
C VAL A 534 -18.96 8.01 -3.81
N PHE A 535 -18.54 8.68 -4.88
CA PHE A 535 -18.47 8.13 -6.22
C PHE A 535 -17.06 8.21 -6.81
N ILE A 536 -16.81 7.33 -7.76
CA ILE A 536 -15.65 7.30 -8.64
C ILE A 536 -16.12 7.20 -10.08
N SER A 537 -15.31 7.72 -11.00
CA SER A 537 -15.55 7.64 -12.42
C SER A 537 -15.10 6.31 -13.00
N ARG A 538 -15.92 5.71 -13.88
CA ARG A 538 -15.51 4.54 -14.68
C ARG A 538 -14.47 4.88 -15.76
N LYS A 539 -14.39 6.14 -16.18
CA LYS A 539 -13.47 6.64 -17.23
C LYS A 539 -12.58 7.76 -16.72
N LEU A 540 -11.28 7.73 -17.03
CA LEU A 540 -10.31 8.74 -16.58
C LEU A 540 -10.64 10.13 -17.12
N GLU A 541 -10.97 10.24 -18.40
CA GLU A 541 -11.29 11.53 -19.03
C GLU A 541 -12.49 12.24 -18.36
N HIS A 542 -13.36 11.48 -17.68
CA HIS A 542 -14.56 12.02 -17.05
C HIS A 542 -14.35 12.50 -15.60
N ILE A 543 -13.21 12.17 -14.95
CA ILE A 543 -13.01 12.41 -13.50
C ILE A 543 -13.16 13.90 -13.16
N SER A 544 -12.36 14.76 -13.79
CA SER A 544 -12.39 16.20 -13.53
C SER A 544 -13.75 16.80 -13.88
N TRP A 545 -14.37 16.33 -14.96
CA TRP A 545 -15.68 16.80 -15.38
C TRP A 545 -16.76 16.49 -14.34
N LEU A 546 -16.84 15.25 -13.86
CA LEU A 546 -17.81 14.82 -12.85
C LEU A 546 -17.62 15.55 -11.52
N ILE A 547 -16.36 15.70 -11.06
CA ILE A 547 -16.04 16.45 -9.83
C ILE A 547 -16.51 17.90 -9.95
N ASN A 548 -16.19 18.58 -11.05
CA ASN A 548 -16.54 19.99 -11.24
C ASN A 548 -18.06 20.17 -11.37
N CYS A 549 -18.73 19.31 -12.12
CA CYS A 549 -20.19 19.36 -12.29
C CYS A 549 -20.92 19.11 -10.96
N ASN A 550 -20.42 18.21 -10.11
CA ASN A 550 -21.04 17.91 -8.83
C ASN A 550 -21.11 19.11 -7.88
N ARG A 551 -20.20 20.10 -8.01
CA ARG A 551 -20.24 21.34 -7.23
C ARG A 551 -21.49 22.18 -7.50
N GLU A 552 -21.97 22.16 -8.75
CA GLU A 552 -23.18 22.87 -9.19
C GLU A 552 -24.47 22.25 -8.62
N PHE A 553 -24.40 20.98 -8.17
CA PHE A 553 -25.54 20.22 -7.65
C PHE A 553 -25.57 20.10 -6.12
N ARG A 554 -24.82 20.94 -5.39
CA ARG A 554 -24.77 20.93 -3.90
C ARG A 554 -26.12 21.01 -3.18
N SER A 555 -27.16 21.50 -3.87
CA SER A 555 -28.51 21.66 -3.31
C SER A 555 -29.47 20.50 -3.63
N VAL A 556 -28.99 19.50 -4.38
CA VAL A 556 -29.73 18.32 -4.86
C VAL A 556 -29.40 17.09 -4.03
N SER A 557 -28.12 16.82 -3.79
CA SER A 557 -27.66 15.62 -3.12
C SER A 557 -26.36 15.86 -2.35
N ASN A 558 -26.17 15.12 -1.25
CA ASN A 558 -24.88 15.04 -0.54
C ASN A 558 -23.97 13.99 -1.20
N TRP A 559 -23.90 14.00 -2.53
CA TRP A 559 -23.02 13.12 -3.29
C TRP A 559 -21.68 13.79 -3.48
N PHE A 560 -20.62 12.99 -3.36
CA PHE A 560 -19.25 13.46 -3.45
C PHE A 560 -18.47 12.54 -4.37
N PHE A 561 -17.34 13.02 -4.87
CA PHE A 561 -16.43 12.22 -5.67
C PHE A 561 -15.08 12.08 -4.96
N MET A 562 -14.43 10.93 -5.08
CA MET A 562 -13.05 10.80 -4.60
C MET A 562 -12.13 11.79 -5.35
N PRO A 563 -11.03 12.28 -4.75
CA PRO A 563 -10.10 13.18 -5.43
C PRO A 563 -9.54 12.57 -6.72
N LYS A 564 -9.19 13.43 -7.68
CA LYS A 564 -8.65 13.00 -8.97
C LYS A 564 -7.39 12.14 -8.81
N SER A 565 -6.45 12.62 -8.00
CA SER A 565 -5.20 11.95 -7.69
C SER A 565 -5.43 10.54 -7.11
N THR A 566 -6.39 10.41 -6.20
CA THR A 566 -6.79 9.13 -5.61
C THR A 566 -7.41 8.19 -6.63
N GLN A 567 -8.32 8.68 -7.49
CA GLN A 567 -8.94 7.88 -8.54
C GLN A 567 -7.92 7.39 -9.59
N GLU A 568 -6.93 8.22 -9.93
CA GLU A 568 -5.84 7.86 -10.83
C GLU A 568 -4.95 6.77 -10.21
N ALA A 569 -4.63 6.88 -8.91
CA ALA A 569 -3.84 5.89 -8.19
C ALA A 569 -4.57 4.53 -8.02
N LEU A 570 -5.90 4.53 -7.93
CA LEU A 570 -6.72 3.32 -7.78
C LEU A 570 -6.74 2.44 -9.03
N ARG A 571 -6.47 2.99 -10.23
CA ARG A 571 -6.63 2.24 -11.49
C ARG A 571 -5.78 0.99 -11.61
N SER A 572 -4.61 0.97 -10.98
CA SER A 572 -3.70 -0.18 -10.98
C SER A 572 -4.07 -1.26 -9.96
N LYS A 573 -5.06 -1.01 -9.09
CA LYS A 573 -5.43 -1.88 -7.95
C LYS A 573 -6.88 -2.36 -8.03
N LYS A 574 -7.13 -3.38 -8.86
CA LYS A 574 -8.48 -3.94 -9.08
C LYS A 574 -9.13 -4.47 -7.80
N ASP A 575 -8.40 -5.19 -6.97
CA ASP A 575 -8.93 -5.80 -5.74
C ASP A 575 -9.37 -4.72 -4.74
N LEU A 576 -8.61 -3.63 -4.65
CA LEU A 576 -8.97 -2.48 -3.80
C LEU A 576 -10.22 -1.76 -4.32
N LEU A 577 -10.35 -1.63 -5.64
CA LEU A 577 -11.54 -1.06 -6.27
C LEU A 577 -12.80 -1.88 -5.93
N GLU A 578 -12.68 -3.21 -6.00
CA GLU A 578 -13.75 -4.13 -5.65
C GLU A 578 -14.14 -4.00 -4.17
N TRP A 579 -13.16 -3.92 -3.28
CA TRP A 579 -13.39 -3.68 -1.86
C TRP A 579 -14.10 -2.35 -1.59
N LEU A 580 -13.68 -1.26 -2.24
CA LEU A 580 -14.34 0.05 -2.12
C LEU A 580 -15.80 0.01 -2.60
N VAL A 581 -16.07 -0.67 -3.72
CA VAL A 581 -17.41 -0.75 -4.31
C VAL A 581 -18.34 -1.63 -3.47
N ASN A 582 -17.87 -2.80 -3.04
CA ASN A 582 -18.71 -3.83 -2.42
C ASN A 582 -18.81 -3.64 -0.89
N GLN A 583 -17.67 -3.41 -0.22
CA GLN A 583 -17.61 -3.35 1.24
C GLN A 583 -17.86 -1.93 1.76
N VAL A 584 -17.12 -0.95 1.23
CA VAL A 584 -17.26 0.44 1.68
C VAL A 584 -18.59 1.02 1.18
N GLY A 585 -18.90 0.86 -0.10
CA GLY A 585 -20.12 1.42 -0.71
C GLY A 585 -19.86 2.58 -1.65
N VAL A 586 -18.66 2.67 -2.21
CA VAL A 586 -18.32 3.69 -3.20
C VAL A 586 -19.04 3.39 -4.52
N GLY A 587 -19.73 4.38 -5.08
CA GLY A 587 -20.43 4.28 -6.37
C GLY A 587 -19.47 4.39 -7.54
N ALA A 588 -19.59 3.54 -8.55
CA ALA A 588 -18.81 3.66 -9.77
C ALA A 588 -19.75 4.04 -10.93
N VAL A 589 -19.60 5.25 -11.46
CA VAL A 589 -20.49 5.86 -12.45
C VAL A 589 -19.72 6.39 -13.66
N ASN A 590 -20.31 6.35 -14.84
CA ASN A 590 -19.92 7.20 -15.96
C ASN A 590 -20.80 8.48 -15.99
N VAL A 591 -20.62 9.33 -17.01
CA VAL A 591 -21.38 10.59 -17.12
C VAL A 591 -22.88 10.35 -17.35
N TYR A 592 -23.23 9.29 -18.09
CA TYR A 592 -24.62 8.88 -18.29
C TYR A 592 -25.27 8.36 -16.99
N ASP A 593 -24.61 7.44 -16.29
CA ASP A 593 -25.07 6.89 -15.01
C ASP A 593 -25.32 8.03 -14.01
N TYR A 594 -24.40 9.00 -13.95
CA TYR A 594 -24.53 10.18 -13.09
C TYR A 594 -25.68 11.10 -13.54
N ALA A 595 -25.87 11.29 -14.86
CA ALA A 595 -26.99 12.05 -15.41
C ALA A 595 -28.34 11.44 -15.01
N ASP A 596 -28.46 10.11 -15.07
CA ASP A 596 -29.68 9.39 -14.73
C ASP A 596 -29.95 9.42 -13.21
N LEU A 597 -28.91 9.28 -12.39
CA LEU A 597 -29.02 9.43 -10.94
C LEU A 597 -29.50 10.84 -10.55
N LEU A 598 -28.88 11.89 -11.13
CA LEU A 598 -29.29 13.27 -10.90
C LEU A 598 -30.75 13.48 -11.31
N LYS A 599 -31.15 13.01 -12.49
CA LYS A 599 -32.52 13.12 -13.00
C LYS A 599 -33.58 12.72 -11.97
N ASN A 600 -33.36 11.59 -11.30
CA ASN A 600 -34.28 11.05 -10.30
C ASN A 600 -34.26 11.84 -8.98
N SER A 601 -33.15 12.51 -8.68
CA SER A 601 -32.94 13.27 -7.44
C SER A 601 -33.27 14.76 -7.57
N LEU A 602 -33.46 15.25 -8.79
CA LEU A 602 -33.88 16.64 -9.05
C LEU A 602 -35.28 16.87 -8.45
N GLY A 603 -35.31 17.68 -7.39
CA GLY A 603 -36.54 18.12 -6.74
C GLY A 603 -37.28 19.20 -7.53
N THR A 604 -38.01 20.07 -6.84
CA THR A 604 -38.80 21.16 -7.43
C THR A 604 -38.04 22.47 -7.57
N LYS A 605 -36.73 22.48 -7.29
CA LYS A 605 -35.89 23.69 -7.33
C LYS A 605 -35.51 24.06 -8.77
N ARG A 606 -35.74 25.32 -9.13
CA ARG A 606 -35.42 25.91 -10.44
C ARG A 606 -33.95 25.81 -10.85
N LYS A 607 -33.03 26.28 -9.99
CA LYS A 607 -31.59 26.40 -10.35
C LYS A 607 -30.94 25.06 -10.73
N PRO A 608 -31.10 23.96 -9.95
CA PRO A 608 -30.50 22.68 -10.31
C PRO A 608 -31.02 22.08 -11.62
N VAL A 609 -32.28 22.35 -11.98
CA VAL A 609 -32.86 21.84 -13.23
C VAL A 609 -32.27 22.56 -14.44
N VAL A 610 -32.05 23.88 -14.36
CA VAL A 610 -31.32 24.62 -15.40
C VAL A 610 -29.87 24.14 -15.48
N ALA A 611 -29.21 23.94 -14.34
CA ALA A 611 -27.86 23.40 -14.26
C ALA A 611 -27.76 21.98 -14.87
N TYR A 612 -28.78 21.14 -14.72
CA TYR A 612 -28.86 19.82 -15.35
C TYR A 612 -28.87 19.90 -16.88
N VAL A 613 -29.58 20.87 -17.46
CA VAL A 613 -29.56 21.09 -18.92
C VAL A 613 -28.18 21.57 -19.38
N HIS A 614 -27.52 22.46 -18.64
CA HIS A 614 -26.13 22.82 -18.91
C HIS A 614 -25.19 21.59 -18.85
N PHE A 615 -25.36 20.74 -17.84
CA PHE A 615 -24.59 19.52 -17.69
C PHE A 615 -24.74 18.60 -18.90
N LEU A 616 -25.96 18.35 -19.37
CA LEU A 616 -26.20 17.52 -20.57
C LEU A 616 -25.61 18.16 -21.84
N TYR A 617 -25.82 19.47 -22.04
CA TYR A 617 -25.28 20.20 -23.18
C TYR A 617 -23.76 20.13 -23.26
N HIS A 618 -23.06 20.51 -22.17
CA HIS A 618 -21.60 20.51 -22.14
C HIS A 618 -21.02 19.10 -22.19
N SER A 619 -21.68 18.12 -21.56
CA SER A 619 -21.27 16.72 -21.66
C SER A 619 -21.37 16.18 -23.09
N LEU A 620 -22.40 16.57 -23.85
CA LEU A 620 -22.53 16.23 -25.26
C LEU A 620 -21.49 16.96 -26.12
N SER A 621 -21.31 18.27 -25.91
CA SER A 621 -20.34 19.10 -26.64
C SER A 621 -18.90 18.59 -26.48
N LYS A 622 -18.53 18.17 -25.26
CA LYS A 622 -17.22 17.56 -24.94
C LYS A 622 -17.11 16.08 -25.31
N LYS A 623 -18.14 15.48 -25.91
CA LYS A 623 -18.21 14.06 -26.30
C LYS A 623 -18.12 13.06 -25.12
N TYR A 624 -18.46 13.49 -23.91
CA TYR A 624 -18.60 12.60 -22.75
C TYR A 624 -19.95 11.87 -22.75
N LEU A 625 -20.95 12.44 -23.40
CA LEU A 625 -22.22 11.80 -23.77
C LEU A 625 -22.34 11.74 -25.29
N SER A 626 -22.99 10.69 -25.78
CA SER A 626 -23.44 10.56 -27.16
C SER A 626 -24.85 11.14 -27.35
N SER A 627 -25.19 11.45 -28.61
CA SER A 627 -26.54 11.91 -28.96
C SER A 627 -27.61 10.86 -28.61
N GLN A 628 -27.28 9.57 -28.71
CA GLN A 628 -28.16 8.46 -28.33
C GLN A 628 -28.40 8.41 -26.81
N GLU A 629 -27.35 8.58 -25.99
CA GLU A 629 -27.46 8.62 -24.53
C GLU A 629 -28.32 9.80 -24.08
N VAL A 630 -28.12 11.00 -24.65
CA VAL A 630 -28.98 12.17 -24.39
C VAL A 630 -30.41 11.91 -24.85
N GLY A 631 -30.58 11.27 -26.02
CA GLY A 631 -31.88 10.85 -26.54
C GLY A 631 -32.62 9.90 -25.60
N SER A 632 -31.93 8.98 -24.93
CA SER A 632 -32.55 8.07 -23.95
C SER A 632 -33.03 8.78 -22.67
N LEU A 633 -32.49 9.96 -22.37
CA LEU A 633 -32.94 10.76 -21.22
C LEU A 633 -34.11 11.69 -21.58
N ARG A 634 -34.33 11.97 -22.88
CA ARG A 634 -35.24 12.99 -23.46
C ARG A 634 -36.61 13.08 -22.79
N ASP A 635 -37.34 11.98 -22.76
CA ASP A 635 -38.77 11.99 -22.35
C ASP A 635 -38.93 12.32 -20.86
N SER A 636 -37.85 12.18 -20.10
CA SER A 636 -37.79 12.36 -18.66
C SER A 636 -36.96 13.57 -18.21
N ILE A 637 -36.46 14.40 -19.13
CA ILE A 637 -35.70 15.61 -18.75
C ILE A 637 -36.64 16.58 -18.00
N PRO A 638 -36.36 16.91 -16.72
CA PRO A 638 -37.08 17.95 -16.02
C PRO A 638 -36.75 19.31 -16.63
N LEU A 639 -37.76 20.15 -16.82
CA LEU A 639 -37.61 21.49 -17.38
C LEU A 639 -38.24 22.54 -16.47
N VAL A 640 -37.73 23.77 -16.52
CA VAL A 640 -38.30 24.92 -15.82
C VAL A 640 -39.24 25.65 -16.77
N ASN A 641 -40.48 25.86 -16.36
CA ASN A 641 -41.44 26.61 -17.15
C ASN A 641 -41.28 28.14 -17.01
N SER A 642 -42.03 28.92 -17.78
CA SER A 642 -42.03 30.39 -17.71
C SER A 642 -42.38 30.97 -16.34
N TYR A 643 -43.08 30.22 -15.49
CA TYR A 643 -43.39 30.57 -14.11
C TYR A 643 -42.29 30.19 -13.10
N GLY A 644 -41.19 29.59 -13.56
CA GLY A 644 -40.11 29.12 -12.70
C GLY A 644 -40.39 27.79 -11.97
N SER A 645 -41.47 27.10 -12.32
CA SER A 645 -41.84 25.79 -11.77
C SER A 645 -41.19 24.65 -12.55
N VAL A 646 -40.80 23.59 -11.86
CA VAL A 646 -40.19 22.40 -12.47
C VAL A 646 -41.26 21.44 -12.96
N ILE A 647 -41.20 21.08 -14.24
CA ILE A 647 -42.13 20.16 -14.90
C ILE A 647 -41.37 18.91 -15.36
N LYS A 648 -41.87 17.74 -14.96
CA LYS A 648 -41.30 16.42 -15.31
C LYS A 648 -42.07 15.74 -16.45
N GLN A 649 -43.40 15.82 -16.43
CA GLN A 649 -44.29 15.27 -17.45
C GLN A 649 -44.83 16.38 -18.33
N LYS A 650 -44.80 16.18 -19.65
CA LYS A 650 -45.13 17.19 -20.65
C LYS A 650 -45.44 16.51 -21.98
N ASN A 651 -46.44 16.99 -22.70
CA ASN A 651 -46.77 16.48 -24.03
C ASN A 651 -45.98 17.20 -25.14
N GLY A 652 -45.51 18.41 -24.86
CA GLY A 652 -44.66 19.18 -25.76
C GLY A 652 -43.94 20.33 -25.05
N VAL A 653 -42.97 20.91 -25.74
CA VAL A 653 -42.13 21.99 -25.19
C VAL A 653 -42.13 23.16 -26.16
N LEU A 654 -42.44 24.34 -25.63
CA LEU A 654 -42.40 25.61 -26.34
C LEU A 654 -41.13 26.36 -25.97
N VAL A 655 -40.48 26.98 -26.95
CA VAL A 655 -39.39 27.93 -26.67
C VAL A 655 -39.90 29.11 -25.82
N PRO A 656 -39.02 29.78 -25.05
CA PRO A 656 -39.45 30.92 -24.22
C PRO A 656 -40.11 32.02 -25.03
N ALA A 657 -41.12 32.72 -24.49
CA ALA A 657 -41.86 33.76 -25.23
C ALA A 657 -40.93 34.85 -25.80
N ASN A 658 -39.93 35.26 -25.03
CA ASN A 658 -38.99 36.31 -25.41
C ASN A 658 -38.16 35.90 -26.64
N GLY A 659 -38.35 36.61 -27.75
CA GLY A 659 -37.68 36.33 -29.02
C GLY A 659 -38.25 35.16 -29.83
N SER A 660 -39.37 34.56 -29.40
CA SER A 660 -40.06 33.50 -30.15
C SER A 660 -41.00 34.05 -31.21
N ASN A 661 -41.27 33.22 -32.22
CA ASN A 661 -42.25 33.54 -33.26
C ASN A 661 -43.67 33.38 -32.75
N TRP A 662 -43.94 32.40 -31.88
CA TRP A 662 -45.29 32.17 -31.36
C TRP A 662 -45.79 33.35 -30.53
N SER A 663 -44.95 33.99 -29.72
CA SER A 663 -45.35 35.16 -28.90
C SER A 663 -45.65 36.41 -29.73
N ARG A 664 -45.12 36.50 -30.96
CA ARG A 664 -45.43 37.59 -31.90
C ARG A 664 -46.84 37.49 -32.47
N LEU A 665 -47.38 36.28 -32.55
CA LEU A 665 -48.72 36.00 -33.07
C LEU A 665 -49.76 35.80 -31.97
N ILE A 666 -49.32 35.47 -30.75
CA ILE A 666 -50.20 35.01 -29.70
C ILE A 666 -49.75 35.62 -28.37
N GLU A 667 -50.66 36.28 -27.65
CA GLU A 667 -50.35 36.95 -26.38
C GLU A 667 -50.10 35.98 -25.22
N SER A 668 -50.58 34.73 -25.31
CA SER A 668 -50.43 33.72 -24.26
C SER A 668 -50.30 32.30 -24.84
N ASN A 669 -49.69 31.39 -24.09
CA ASN A 669 -49.52 30.00 -24.53
C ASN A 669 -50.89 29.29 -24.65
N LEU A 670 -51.35 29.09 -25.90
CA LEU A 670 -52.62 28.41 -26.23
C LEU A 670 -52.59 26.88 -26.08
N TRP A 671 -51.44 26.28 -25.79
CA TRP A 671 -51.29 24.82 -25.64
C TRP A 671 -51.26 24.35 -24.19
N ARG A 672 -51.55 25.24 -23.23
CA ARG A 672 -51.57 24.90 -21.80
C ARG A 672 -52.54 23.79 -21.46
N GLU A 673 -53.72 23.80 -22.08
CA GLU A 673 -54.75 22.78 -21.87
C GLU A 673 -54.34 21.39 -22.38
N ASN A 674 -53.25 21.31 -23.18
CA ASN A 674 -52.70 20.06 -23.72
C ASN A 674 -51.35 19.68 -23.06
N ASP A 675 -51.04 20.20 -21.87
CA ASP A 675 -49.79 19.98 -21.12
C ASP A 675 -48.50 20.36 -21.88
N TYR A 676 -48.55 21.38 -22.73
CA TYR A 676 -47.34 21.96 -23.32
C TYR A 676 -46.67 22.92 -22.35
N VAL A 677 -45.37 22.75 -22.19
CA VAL A 677 -44.55 23.56 -21.28
C VAL A 677 -43.82 24.65 -22.04
N GLU A 678 -44.13 25.89 -21.73
CA GLU A 678 -43.31 27.04 -22.14
C GLU A 678 -42.03 27.10 -21.31
N LEU A 679 -40.87 27.03 -21.96
CA LEU A 679 -39.57 27.14 -21.32
C LEU A 679 -39.38 28.51 -20.65
N GLY A 680 -38.79 28.51 -19.46
CA GLY A 680 -38.42 29.75 -18.78
C GLY A 680 -37.29 30.52 -19.46
N GLU A 681 -37.24 31.83 -19.22
CA GLU A 681 -36.19 32.70 -19.78
C GLU A 681 -34.77 32.36 -19.28
N ASP A 682 -34.63 31.51 -18.27
CA ASP A 682 -33.31 31.06 -17.81
C ASP A 682 -32.51 30.37 -18.91
N TYR A 683 -33.20 29.70 -19.85
CA TYR A 683 -32.55 29.02 -20.96
C TYR A 683 -32.04 29.96 -22.05
N LEU A 684 -32.46 31.23 -22.05
CA LEU A 684 -31.96 32.27 -22.95
C LEU A 684 -30.70 32.94 -22.42
N LYS A 685 -30.49 32.92 -21.09
CA LYS A 685 -29.38 33.64 -20.44
C LYS A 685 -28.04 32.99 -20.78
N GLN A 686 -27.05 33.82 -21.02
CA GLN A 686 -25.66 33.39 -21.01
C GLN A 686 -25.18 33.15 -19.58
N GLY A 687 -24.20 32.27 -19.40
CA GLY A 687 -23.68 31.97 -18.06
C GLY A 687 -22.56 30.95 -18.06
N TYR A 688 -22.03 30.69 -16.88
CA TYR A 688 -21.02 29.67 -16.64
C TYR A 688 -21.61 28.49 -15.88
N PHE A 689 -21.22 27.29 -16.25
CA PHE A 689 -21.53 26.05 -15.54
C PHE A 689 -20.26 25.22 -15.43
N ALA A 690 -19.83 24.90 -14.20
CA ALA A 690 -18.61 24.10 -13.96
C ALA A 690 -17.36 24.67 -14.67
N GLY A 691 -17.27 25.99 -14.82
CA GLY A 691 -16.19 26.69 -15.51
C GLY A 691 -16.38 26.87 -17.03
N GLU A 692 -17.41 26.27 -17.63
CA GLU A 692 -17.67 26.33 -19.07
C GLU A 692 -18.68 27.43 -19.42
N PHE A 693 -18.34 28.26 -20.41
CA PHE A 693 -19.22 29.33 -20.87
C PHE A 693 -20.33 28.81 -21.79
N THR A 694 -21.54 29.31 -21.60
CA THR A 694 -22.70 29.06 -22.45
C THR A 694 -23.20 30.38 -22.99
N ALA A 695 -23.19 30.55 -24.32
CA ALA A 695 -23.71 31.75 -24.95
C ALA A 695 -25.25 31.82 -24.87
N ALA A 696 -25.79 33.04 -25.02
CA ALA A 696 -27.22 33.27 -24.98
C ALA A 696 -27.95 32.45 -26.07
N GLY A 697 -29.07 31.83 -25.71
CA GLY A 697 -29.88 31.01 -26.62
C GLY A 697 -29.32 29.62 -26.97
N THR A 698 -28.08 29.30 -26.59
CA THR A 698 -27.46 27.99 -26.89
C THR A 698 -28.24 26.82 -26.26
N LEU A 699 -28.72 26.97 -25.02
CA LEU A 699 -29.50 25.92 -24.36
C LEU A 699 -30.86 25.70 -25.03
N VAL A 700 -31.49 26.75 -25.55
CA VAL A 700 -32.74 26.61 -26.31
C VAL A 700 -32.50 25.80 -27.58
N ASN A 701 -31.41 26.05 -28.29
CA ASN A 701 -31.04 25.25 -29.47
C ASN A 701 -30.77 23.78 -29.12
N PHE A 702 -30.10 23.52 -27.99
CA PHE A 702 -29.92 22.17 -27.47
C PHE A 702 -31.26 21.49 -27.16
N LEU A 703 -32.19 22.19 -26.49
CA LEU A 703 -33.52 21.68 -26.17
C LEU A 703 -34.39 21.47 -27.42
N ARG A 704 -34.20 22.25 -28.50
CA ARG A 704 -34.84 21.98 -29.80
C ARG A 704 -34.40 20.63 -30.35
N ALA A 705 -33.09 20.37 -30.33
CA ALA A 705 -32.52 19.12 -30.85
C ALA A 705 -32.87 17.89 -29.99
N HIS A 706 -32.90 18.03 -28.66
CA HIS A 706 -32.92 16.89 -27.74
C HIS A 706 -34.15 16.78 -26.83
N ALA A 707 -34.95 17.84 -26.66
CA ALA A 707 -36.14 17.84 -25.79
C ALA A 707 -37.44 18.15 -26.55
N GLY A 708 -37.38 18.30 -27.88
CA GLY A 708 -38.54 18.64 -28.70
C GLY A 708 -39.08 20.04 -28.46
N ALA A 709 -38.23 20.98 -28.01
CA ALA A 709 -38.63 22.38 -27.94
C ALA A 709 -38.93 22.90 -29.35
N SER A 710 -40.07 23.54 -29.53
CA SER A 710 -40.51 24.02 -30.85
C SER A 710 -41.04 25.44 -30.77
N ASP A 711 -41.06 26.08 -31.93
CA ASP A 711 -41.57 27.42 -32.15
C ASP A 711 -42.41 27.42 -33.43
N VAL A 712 -43.24 28.44 -33.63
CA VAL A 712 -43.95 28.65 -34.90
C VAL A 712 -42.93 28.87 -36.03
N PRO A 713 -43.03 28.17 -37.17
CA PRO A 713 -44.17 27.34 -37.63
C PRO A 713 -44.08 25.84 -37.29
N TYR A 714 -43.01 25.38 -36.67
CA TYR A 714 -42.68 23.96 -36.46
C TYR A 714 -43.41 23.31 -35.27
N ILE A 715 -44.62 23.79 -34.97
CA ILE A 715 -45.48 23.27 -33.90
C ILE A 715 -46.89 23.09 -34.44
N SER A 716 -47.61 22.08 -33.95
CA SER A 716 -48.99 21.83 -34.34
C SER A 716 -49.92 22.99 -34.00
N LEU A 717 -50.84 23.31 -34.92
CA LEU A 717 -51.89 24.30 -34.72
C LEU A 717 -52.74 23.95 -33.49
N PRO A 718 -52.92 24.87 -32.52
CA PRO A 718 -53.79 24.64 -31.38
C PRO A 718 -55.25 24.73 -31.82
N ASN A 719 -56.15 23.97 -31.17
CA ASN A 719 -57.59 24.16 -31.34
C ASN A 719 -58.11 25.32 -30.48
N ALA A 720 -57.61 26.53 -30.75
CA ALA A 720 -57.92 27.74 -29.99
C ALA A 720 -58.03 28.96 -30.93
N GLN A 721 -58.72 29.99 -30.47
CA GLN A 721 -58.79 31.27 -31.18
C GLN A 721 -57.45 32.00 -31.09
N ILE A 722 -57.13 32.81 -32.11
CA ILE A 722 -55.94 33.66 -32.15
C ILE A 722 -56.41 35.12 -32.05
N PRO A 723 -56.33 35.76 -30.87
CA PRO A 723 -56.75 37.15 -30.71
C PRO A 723 -56.05 38.11 -31.69
N ALA A 724 -54.78 37.86 -32.02
CA ALA A 724 -54.04 38.71 -32.96
C ALA A 724 -54.62 38.72 -34.39
N ALA A 725 -55.40 37.70 -34.78
CA ALA A 725 -56.09 37.69 -36.07
C ALA A 725 -57.32 38.62 -36.10
N SER A 726 -57.83 39.07 -34.94
CA SER A 726 -58.93 40.03 -34.89
C SER A 726 -58.52 41.47 -35.25
N ALA A 727 -57.21 41.75 -35.25
CA ALA A 727 -56.64 43.06 -35.51
C ALA A 727 -55.64 43.01 -36.68
N PRO A 728 -55.28 44.16 -37.28
CA PRO A 728 -54.29 44.23 -38.35
C PRO A 728 -52.94 43.59 -37.99
N LEU A 729 -52.48 42.60 -38.78
CA LEU A 729 -51.15 42.02 -38.62
C LEU A 729 -50.11 42.79 -39.44
N THR A 730 -48.90 42.92 -38.88
CA THR A 730 -47.75 43.40 -39.65
C THR A 730 -47.42 42.42 -40.79
N LYS A 731 -46.76 42.91 -41.84
CA LYS A 731 -46.28 42.11 -42.97
C LYS A 731 -45.59 40.82 -42.51
N ASP A 732 -44.65 40.93 -41.58
CA ASP A 732 -43.87 39.79 -41.09
C ASP A 732 -44.74 38.78 -40.33
N ASN A 733 -45.67 39.25 -39.49
CA ASN A 733 -46.56 38.38 -38.72
C ASN A 733 -47.58 37.68 -39.64
N ALA A 734 -48.10 38.37 -40.66
CA ALA A 734 -48.95 37.76 -41.68
C ALA A 734 -48.23 36.63 -42.43
N PHE A 735 -46.99 36.86 -42.87
CA PHE A 735 -46.19 35.81 -43.50
C PHE A 735 -45.83 34.67 -42.54
N LEU A 736 -45.58 34.96 -41.27
CA LEU A 736 -45.34 33.94 -40.25
C LEU A 736 -46.57 33.04 -40.05
N LEU A 737 -47.77 33.62 -40.00
CA LEU A 737 -49.04 32.88 -39.92
C LEU A 737 -49.24 31.99 -41.16
N LEU A 738 -48.99 32.53 -42.37
CA LEU A 738 -49.08 31.76 -43.61
C LEU A 738 -48.05 30.63 -43.68
N LYS A 739 -46.80 30.88 -43.25
CA LYS A 739 -45.77 29.83 -43.11
C LYS A 739 -46.19 28.74 -42.14
N TRP A 740 -46.92 29.10 -41.08
CA TRP A 740 -47.43 28.14 -40.11
C TRP A 740 -48.52 27.24 -40.68
N ILE A 741 -49.48 27.82 -41.41
CA ILE A 741 -50.52 27.08 -42.14
C ILE A 741 -49.89 26.16 -43.19
N ARG A 742 -48.87 26.65 -43.91
CA ARG A 742 -48.08 25.87 -44.88
C ARG A 742 -47.41 24.66 -44.25
N TRP A 743 -46.83 24.82 -43.06
CA TRP A 743 -46.12 23.74 -42.39
C TRP A 743 -47.05 22.55 -42.06
N GLN A 744 -48.33 22.81 -41.78
CA GLN A 744 -49.37 21.79 -41.61
C GLN A 744 -50.00 21.28 -42.92
N LYS A 745 -49.26 21.28 -44.03
CA LYS A 745 -49.75 20.76 -45.31
C LYS A 745 -50.23 19.31 -45.17
N GLY A 746 -51.50 19.06 -45.48
CA GLY A 746 -52.12 17.72 -45.43
C GLY A 746 -52.86 17.35 -44.14
N LEU A 747 -52.78 18.15 -43.07
CA LEU A 747 -53.57 17.95 -41.84
C LEU A 747 -54.71 18.96 -41.76
N PRO A 748 -55.93 18.60 -41.29
CA PRO A 748 -57.03 19.55 -41.14
C PRO A 748 -56.67 20.67 -40.16
N ILE A 749 -57.02 21.92 -40.51
CA ILE A 749 -56.85 23.06 -39.60
C ILE A 749 -57.94 22.96 -38.54
N PRO A 750 -57.61 23.07 -37.23
CA PRO A 750 -58.61 23.05 -36.17
C PRO A 750 -59.67 24.15 -36.34
N ASP A 751 -60.95 23.83 -36.10
CA ASP A 751 -62.09 24.72 -36.41
C ASP A 751 -61.99 26.08 -35.72
N LYS A 752 -61.64 26.13 -34.43
CA LYS A 752 -61.51 27.38 -33.68
C LYS A 752 -60.39 28.27 -34.23
N PHE A 753 -59.28 27.65 -34.63
CA PHE A 753 -58.14 28.34 -35.25
C PHE A 753 -58.53 28.89 -36.62
N LEU A 754 -59.15 28.05 -37.46
CA LEU A 754 -59.59 28.43 -38.81
C LEU A 754 -60.61 29.57 -38.78
N THR A 755 -61.61 29.48 -37.91
CA THR A 755 -62.64 30.51 -37.76
C THR A 755 -61.99 31.86 -37.41
N SER A 756 -61.09 31.86 -36.42
CA SER A 756 -60.40 33.07 -35.97
C SER A 756 -59.58 33.76 -37.05
N ILE A 757 -58.88 33.00 -37.90
CA ILE A 757 -58.07 33.57 -38.98
C ILE A 757 -58.90 33.90 -40.22
N ARG A 758 -60.00 33.19 -40.47
CA ARG A 758 -60.86 33.39 -41.63
C ARG A 758 -61.73 34.63 -41.50
N GLU A 759 -62.32 34.82 -40.31
CA GLU A 759 -63.25 35.92 -40.00
C GLU A 759 -62.54 37.15 -39.40
N GLY A 760 -61.29 36.99 -38.94
CA GLY A 760 -60.50 38.05 -38.32
C GLY A 760 -59.98 39.08 -39.32
N SER A 761 -60.10 40.38 -39.00
CA SER A 761 -59.73 41.49 -39.89
C SER A 761 -58.24 41.84 -39.89
N TRP A 762 -57.38 40.84 -40.10
CA TRP A 762 -55.92 41.01 -40.04
C TRP A 762 -55.24 41.27 -41.38
N LEU A 763 -55.89 40.94 -42.50
CA LEU A 763 -55.29 41.00 -43.83
C LEU A 763 -55.35 42.43 -44.39
N THR A 764 -54.20 42.94 -44.85
CA THR A 764 -54.10 44.28 -45.43
C THR A 764 -54.60 44.28 -46.87
N VAL A 765 -55.57 45.13 -47.15
CA VAL A 765 -56.24 45.23 -48.46
C VAL A 765 -56.24 46.67 -48.96
N LYS A 766 -56.44 46.86 -50.26
CA LYS A 766 -56.72 48.15 -50.91
C LYS A 766 -58.22 48.33 -51.08
N LEU A 767 -58.76 49.38 -50.46
CA LEU A 767 -60.13 49.86 -50.61
C LEU A 767 -60.06 51.23 -51.31
N ASN A 768 -60.58 51.35 -52.54
CA ASN A 768 -60.55 52.60 -53.33
C ASN A 768 -59.19 53.30 -53.37
N GLY A 769 -58.12 52.52 -53.57
CA GLY A 769 -56.74 53.04 -53.62
C GLY A 769 -56.13 53.39 -52.25
N SER A 770 -56.89 53.30 -51.16
CA SER A 770 -56.43 53.50 -49.78
C SER A 770 -56.22 52.16 -49.05
N ARG A 771 -55.35 52.14 -48.03
CA ARG A 771 -55.06 50.93 -47.26
C ARG A 771 -56.14 50.70 -46.19
N GLY A 772 -56.68 49.49 -46.14
CA GLY A 772 -57.62 49.03 -45.12
C GLY A 772 -57.32 47.60 -44.66
N TYR A 773 -58.18 47.08 -43.79
CA TYR A 773 -58.05 45.73 -43.23
C TYR A 773 -59.37 44.98 -43.33
N ARG A 774 -59.32 43.73 -43.78
CA ARG A 774 -60.50 42.89 -43.97
C ARG A 774 -60.22 41.43 -43.60
N PRO A 775 -61.27 40.65 -43.28
CA PRO A 775 -61.15 39.21 -43.14
C PRO A 775 -60.70 38.54 -44.43
N PRO A 776 -59.88 37.47 -44.37
CA PRO A 776 -59.57 36.66 -45.54
C PRO A 776 -60.80 36.23 -46.33
N GLU A 777 -61.89 35.82 -45.68
CA GLU A 777 -63.14 35.41 -46.36
C GLU A 777 -63.88 36.53 -47.10
N GLN A 778 -63.49 37.78 -46.88
CA GLN A 778 -64.03 38.93 -47.60
C GLN A 778 -63.01 39.51 -48.56
N SER A 779 -61.78 38.97 -48.62
CA SER A 779 -60.66 39.54 -49.35
C SER A 779 -60.36 38.79 -50.64
N PHE A 780 -59.74 39.48 -51.58
CA PHE A 780 -59.50 38.97 -52.94
C PHE A 780 -58.03 39.04 -53.34
N LEU A 781 -57.52 37.97 -53.93
CA LEU A 781 -56.23 37.96 -54.62
C LEU A 781 -56.45 37.50 -56.06
N PRO A 782 -56.63 38.42 -57.02
CA PRO A 782 -56.93 38.07 -58.40
C PRO A 782 -55.73 37.41 -59.07
N THR A 783 -55.96 36.27 -59.73
CA THR A 783 -54.94 35.52 -60.49
C THR A 783 -54.67 36.09 -61.89
N SER A 784 -55.50 37.03 -62.35
CA SER A 784 -55.38 37.68 -63.66
C SER A 784 -55.95 39.11 -63.62
N SER A 785 -55.94 39.80 -64.76
CA SER A 785 -56.24 41.24 -64.85
C SER A 785 -57.68 41.65 -64.54
N TRP A 786 -58.62 40.71 -64.36
CA TRP A 786 -60.01 41.02 -64.05
C TRP A 786 -60.19 41.76 -62.72
N GLY A 787 -59.33 41.52 -61.72
CA GLY A 787 -59.45 42.19 -60.42
C GLY A 787 -59.35 43.71 -60.53
N ASN A 788 -58.41 44.20 -61.34
CA ASN A 788 -58.25 45.63 -61.64
C ASN A 788 -59.42 46.17 -62.47
N ILE A 789 -59.97 45.37 -63.38
CA ILE A 789 -61.13 45.75 -64.19
C ILE A 789 -62.37 45.94 -63.30
N LEU A 790 -62.60 45.02 -62.36
CA LEU A 790 -63.73 45.10 -61.44
C LEU A 790 -63.60 46.27 -60.46
N GLN A 791 -62.40 46.53 -59.92
CA GLN A 791 -62.15 47.66 -59.03
C GLN A 791 -62.45 49.02 -59.69
N ASN A 792 -62.21 49.14 -61.00
CA ASN A 792 -62.51 50.36 -61.76
C ASN A 792 -64.00 50.47 -62.19
N GLY A 793 -64.77 49.38 -62.10
CA GLY A 793 -66.16 49.31 -62.56
C GLY A 793 -67.22 49.27 -61.45
N SER A 794 -66.85 48.86 -60.24
CA SER A 794 -67.77 48.74 -59.10
C SER A 794 -67.91 50.07 -58.35
N VAL A 795 -68.73 50.99 -58.87
CA VAL A 795 -68.90 52.36 -58.32
C VAL A 795 -69.50 52.40 -56.90
N LEU A 796 -70.05 51.29 -56.38
CA LEU A 796 -70.78 51.27 -55.10
C LEU A 796 -70.27 50.27 -54.05
N VAL A 797 -69.45 49.30 -54.43
CA VAL A 797 -68.91 48.30 -53.48
C VAL A 797 -67.41 48.27 -53.64
N ASP A 798 -66.71 48.56 -52.55
CA ASP A 798 -65.27 48.46 -52.50
C ASP A 798 -64.90 46.98 -52.52
N ILE A 799 -64.13 46.56 -53.53
CA ILE A 799 -63.58 45.21 -53.60
C ILE A 799 -62.25 45.22 -52.84
N PRO A 800 -62.15 44.54 -51.69
CA PRO A 800 -60.93 44.49 -50.88
C PRO A 800 -59.88 43.57 -51.53
N LEU A 801 -59.10 44.12 -52.46
CA LEU A 801 -57.96 43.42 -53.05
C LEU A 801 -56.79 43.39 -52.07
N ILE A 802 -56.10 42.27 -51.89
CA ILE A 802 -54.88 42.20 -51.06
C ILE A 802 -53.86 43.26 -51.52
N ASP A 803 -53.33 44.03 -50.57
CA ASP A 803 -52.36 45.09 -50.85
C ASP A 803 -50.98 44.50 -51.21
N GLN A 804 -50.79 44.18 -52.49
CA GLN A 804 -49.51 43.69 -53.02
C GLN A 804 -48.37 44.73 -52.89
N SER A 805 -48.66 46.03 -52.75
CA SER A 805 -47.61 47.02 -52.46
C SER A 805 -47.12 46.97 -51.01
N TYR A 806 -47.94 46.46 -50.09
CA TYR A 806 -47.53 46.20 -48.71
C TYR A 806 -46.80 44.85 -48.59
N TYR A 807 -47.41 43.76 -49.06
CA TYR A 807 -46.85 42.42 -48.91
C TYR A 807 -45.73 42.10 -49.92
N GLY A 808 -45.68 42.78 -51.07
CA GLY A 808 -44.80 42.45 -52.18
C GLY A 808 -45.28 41.22 -52.97
N GLU A 809 -44.57 40.85 -54.04
CA GLU A 809 -44.91 39.69 -54.88
C GLU A 809 -44.83 38.36 -54.12
N GLU A 810 -44.12 38.31 -52.98
CA GLU A 810 -43.98 37.11 -52.13
C GLU A 810 -45.34 36.55 -51.67
N ILE A 811 -46.37 37.39 -51.51
CA ILE A 811 -47.71 36.94 -51.09
C ILE A 811 -48.34 35.95 -52.06
N ASN A 812 -48.03 36.07 -53.36
CA ASN A 812 -48.51 35.16 -54.40
C ASN A 812 -47.97 33.74 -54.21
N ASN A 813 -46.82 33.59 -53.56
CA ASN A 813 -46.29 32.27 -53.23
C ASN A 813 -47.15 31.53 -52.21
N TYR A 814 -48.05 32.21 -51.48
CA TYR A 814 -48.92 31.63 -50.44
C TYR A 814 -50.39 31.46 -50.89
N MET A 815 -50.61 31.37 -52.21
CA MET A 815 -51.95 31.30 -52.79
C MET A 815 -52.79 30.14 -52.22
N ASP A 816 -52.20 28.95 -52.09
CA ASP A 816 -52.89 27.77 -51.55
C ASP A 816 -53.31 27.99 -50.10
N GLU A 817 -52.42 28.57 -49.28
CA GLU A 817 -52.72 28.88 -47.88
C GLU A 817 -53.80 29.96 -47.75
N LEU A 818 -53.78 30.98 -48.62
CA LEU A 818 -54.76 32.06 -48.66
C LEU A 818 -56.15 31.54 -49.07
N LYS A 819 -56.24 30.71 -50.10
CA LYS A 819 -57.51 30.05 -50.49
C LYS A 819 -58.05 29.19 -49.35
N ARG A 820 -57.18 28.44 -48.67
CA ARG A 820 -57.54 27.56 -47.56
C ARG A 820 -58.18 28.28 -46.38
N ILE A 821 -57.83 29.56 -46.16
CA ILE A 821 -58.39 30.40 -45.11
C ILE A 821 -59.51 31.33 -45.60
N GLY A 822 -59.96 31.18 -46.84
CA GLY A 822 -61.15 31.85 -47.39
C GLY A 822 -60.89 32.99 -48.36
N VAL A 823 -59.63 33.31 -48.70
CA VAL A 823 -59.35 34.34 -49.72
C VAL A 823 -59.86 33.89 -51.07
N MET A 824 -60.71 34.73 -51.67
CA MET A 824 -61.31 34.49 -52.97
C MET A 824 -60.32 34.82 -54.07
N SER A 825 -60.35 34.03 -55.13
CA SER A 825 -59.35 34.09 -56.21
C SER A 825 -59.92 33.91 -57.60
N GLU A 826 -61.20 33.52 -57.66
CA GLU A 826 -61.90 33.28 -58.91
C GLU A 826 -62.85 34.43 -59.20
N TYR A 827 -63.08 34.65 -60.49
CA TYR A 827 -63.96 35.71 -60.97
C TYR A 827 -65.41 35.50 -60.48
N ASP A 828 -65.88 34.26 -60.48
CA ASP A 828 -67.24 33.89 -60.10
C ASP A 828 -67.51 34.13 -58.61
N GLU A 829 -66.54 33.81 -57.74
CA GLU A 829 -66.59 34.09 -56.30
C GLU A 829 -66.74 35.60 -56.04
N THR A 830 -65.98 36.41 -56.80
CA THR A 830 -66.02 37.87 -56.70
C THR A 830 -67.37 38.43 -57.12
N CYS A 831 -67.95 37.92 -58.21
CA CYS A 831 -69.26 38.34 -58.67
C CYS A 831 -70.36 38.02 -57.65
N LYS A 832 -70.33 36.83 -57.03
CA LYS A 832 -71.24 36.44 -55.95
C LYS A 832 -71.12 37.36 -54.73
N PHE A 833 -69.88 37.71 -54.36
CA PHE A 833 -69.63 38.61 -53.23
C PHE A 833 -70.14 40.03 -53.48
N ILE A 834 -69.83 40.62 -54.64
CA ILE A 834 -70.31 41.97 -54.99
C ILE A 834 -71.84 42.02 -54.96
N GLY A 835 -72.49 41.00 -55.53
CA GLY A 835 -73.94 40.89 -55.51
C GLY A 835 -74.49 40.77 -54.09
N LYS A 836 -73.90 39.93 -53.24
CA LYS A 836 -74.27 39.84 -51.82
C LYS A 836 -74.13 41.19 -51.10
N CYS A 837 -72.99 41.88 -51.22
CA CYS A 837 -72.75 43.18 -50.58
C CYS A 837 -73.75 44.25 -51.04
N LEU A 838 -74.08 44.30 -52.33
CA LEU A 838 -75.10 45.22 -52.84
C LEU A 838 -76.48 44.91 -52.25
N MET A 839 -76.82 43.64 -52.12
CA MET A 839 -78.11 43.23 -51.55
C MET A 839 -78.19 43.53 -50.05
N ASP A 840 -77.10 43.32 -49.30
CA ASP A 840 -77.03 43.70 -47.88
C ASP A 840 -77.22 45.22 -47.73
N LEU A 841 -76.54 46.04 -48.55
CA LEU A 841 -76.72 47.51 -48.57
C LEU A 841 -78.18 47.90 -48.87
N VAL A 842 -78.81 47.26 -49.85
CA VAL A 842 -80.22 47.49 -50.21
C VAL A 842 -81.17 47.11 -49.08
N THR A 843 -80.85 46.10 -48.27
CA THR A 843 -81.67 45.72 -47.11
C THR A 843 -81.50 46.66 -45.91
N THR A 844 -80.30 47.23 -45.71
CA THR A 844 -79.99 48.11 -44.58
C THR A 844 -80.29 49.58 -44.81
N SER A 845 -80.33 50.03 -46.07
CA SER A 845 -80.60 51.42 -46.45
C SER A 845 -81.91 51.51 -47.22
N ALA A 846 -82.69 52.58 -47.01
CA ALA A 846 -83.90 52.79 -47.79
C ALA A 846 -83.56 52.79 -49.29
N LEU A 847 -84.26 51.96 -50.05
CA LEU A 847 -83.99 51.66 -51.46
C LEU A 847 -83.86 52.93 -52.31
N SER A 848 -82.63 53.35 -52.61
CA SER A 848 -82.38 54.57 -53.38
C SER A 848 -82.38 54.27 -54.88
N ARG A 849 -82.89 55.22 -55.66
CA ARG A 849 -82.81 55.22 -57.13
C ARG A 849 -81.38 54.94 -57.61
N THR A 850 -80.38 55.47 -56.90
CA THR A 850 -78.96 55.33 -57.21
C THR A 850 -78.48 53.88 -57.16
N TYR A 851 -78.92 53.08 -56.17
CA TYR A 851 -78.51 51.67 -56.05
C TYR A 851 -79.02 50.81 -57.20
N VAL A 852 -80.29 50.99 -57.59
CA VAL A 852 -80.93 50.23 -58.69
C VAL A 852 -80.22 50.50 -60.03
N PHE A 853 -79.96 51.76 -60.35
CA PHE A 853 -79.27 52.11 -61.60
C PHE A 853 -77.81 51.67 -61.62
N SER A 854 -77.11 51.70 -60.48
CA SER A 854 -75.74 51.21 -60.39
C SER A 854 -75.63 49.69 -60.53
N ILE A 855 -76.58 48.91 -60.02
CA ILE A 855 -76.67 47.46 -60.27
C ILE A 855 -76.78 47.19 -61.77
N LEU A 856 -77.70 47.88 -62.46
CA LEU A 856 -77.90 47.72 -63.90
C LEU A 856 -76.69 48.21 -64.71
N HIS A 857 -76.05 49.31 -64.27
CA HIS A 857 -74.82 49.82 -64.85
C HIS A 857 -73.68 48.81 -64.71
N PHE A 858 -73.55 48.16 -63.55
CA PHE A 858 -72.54 47.14 -63.31
C PHE A 858 -72.76 45.90 -64.21
N ILE A 859 -74.01 45.42 -64.36
CA ILE A 859 -74.33 44.34 -65.32
C ILE A 859 -73.92 44.73 -66.74
N ARG A 860 -74.22 45.97 -67.16
CA ARG A 860 -73.83 46.48 -68.47
C ARG A 860 -72.31 46.61 -68.62
N PHE A 861 -71.63 47.05 -67.57
CA PHE A 861 -70.18 47.16 -67.51
C PHE A 861 -69.50 45.79 -67.69
N LEU A 862 -69.95 44.76 -66.97
CA LEU A 862 -69.43 43.39 -67.10
C LEU A 862 -69.56 42.88 -68.54
N ARG A 863 -70.74 43.03 -69.15
CA ARG A 863 -70.98 42.67 -70.57
C ARG A 863 -70.07 43.44 -71.53
N THR A 864 -69.83 44.72 -71.27
CA THR A 864 -68.97 45.57 -72.11
C THR A 864 -67.49 45.17 -72.04
N LYS A 865 -67.05 44.59 -70.92
CA LYS A 865 -65.68 44.10 -70.70
C LYS A 865 -65.50 42.61 -71.03
N TYR A 866 -66.46 41.98 -71.71
CA TYR A 866 -66.46 40.55 -72.05
C TYR A 866 -66.36 39.61 -70.84
N LEU A 867 -66.83 40.04 -69.67
CA LEU A 867 -66.91 39.23 -68.46
C LEU A 867 -68.35 38.72 -68.27
N SER A 868 -68.52 37.46 -67.82
CA SER A 868 -69.86 36.87 -67.66
C SER A 868 -70.62 37.47 -66.48
N PRO A 869 -71.79 38.10 -66.67
CA PRO A 869 -72.57 38.64 -65.56
C PRO A 869 -73.42 37.58 -64.84
N GLU A 870 -73.41 36.32 -65.28
CA GLU A 870 -74.35 35.28 -64.83
C GLU A 870 -74.32 35.07 -63.32
N GLU A 871 -73.14 34.88 -62.73
CA GLU A 871 -73.01 34.64 -61.29
C GLU A 871 -73.38 35.86 -60.44
N PHE A 872 -73.10 37.07 -60.94
CA PHE A 872 -73.56 38.31 -60.32
C PHE A 872 -75.09 38.41 -60.38
N VAL A 873 -75.69 38.20 -61.56
CA VAL A 873 -77.15 38.23 -61.75
C VAL A 873 -77.83 37.19 -60.87
N ASP A 874 -77.27 35.98 -60.79
CA ASP A 874 -77.83 34.88 -60.01
C ASP A 874 -77.86 35.18 -58.51
N SER A 875 -76.86 35.90 -58.00
CA SER A 875 -76.82 36.32 -56.60
C SER A 875 -77.87 37.39 -56.23
N ILE A 876 -78.40 38.13 -57.22
CA ILE A 876 -79.32 39.26 -56.99
C ILE A 876 -80.74 39.05 -57.54
N LYS A 877 -80.94 38.16 -58.53
CA LYS A 877 -82.20 38.03 -59.29
C LYS A 877 -83.41 37.63 -58.45
N ALA A 878 -83.18 36.92 -57.35
CA ALA A 878 -84.22 36.46 -56.42
C ALA A 878 -84.45 37.42 -55.23
N ARG A 879 -83.64 38.48 -55.10
CA ARG A 879 -83.73 39.45 -54.00
C ARG A 879 -84.65 40.60 -54.38
N ARG A 880 -85.38 41.16 -53.40
CA ARG A 880 -86.36 42.24 -53.63
C ARG A 880 -85.68 43.60 -53.64
N TRP A 881 -85.31 44.09 -54.81
CA TRP A 881 -84.63 45.38 -54.97
C TRP A 881 -85.17 46.24 -56.13
N LEU A 882 -86.22 45.81 -56.83
CA LEU A 882 -86.89 46.62 -57.84
C LEU A 882 -88.17 47.24 -57.28
N LYS A 883 -88.30 48.57 -57.38
CA LYS A 883 -89.54 49.26 -57.03
C LYS A 883 -90.58 49.03 -58.12
N THR A 884 -91.70 48.39 -57.77
CA THR A 884 -92.84 48.18 -58.67
C THR A 884 -94.08 48.88 -58.14
N SER A 885 -95.17 48.89 -58.92
CA SER A 885 -96.49 49.33 -58.46
C SER A 885 -97.03 48.49 -57.28
N CYS A 886 -96.49 47.29 -57.06
CA CYS A 886 -96.88 46.37 -56.00
C CYS A 886 -95.83 46.28 -54.86
N GLY A 887 -95.11 47.38 -54.62
CA GLY A 887 -94.02 47.44 -53.65
C GLY A 887 -92.69 46.91 -54.20
N ASP A 888 -91.78 46.56 -53.30
CA ASP A 888 -90.43 46.12 -53.66
C ASP A 888 -90.47 44.63 -54.00
N LYS A 889 -90.15 44.29 -55.26
CA LYS A 889 -90.23 42.93 -55.81
C LYS A 889 -88.88 42.48 -56.35
N ALA A 890 -88.71 41.17 -56.47
CA ALA A 890 -87.54 40.62 -57.12
C ALA A 890 -87.63 40.82 -58.65
N PRO A 891 -86.51 40.98 -59.37
CA PRO A 891 -86.50 41.04 -60.83
C PRO A 891 -87.29 39.91 -61.49
N VAL A 892 -87.18 38.69 -60.97
CA VAL A 892 -87.91 37.51 -61.47
C VAL A 892 -89.43 37.58 -61.23
N GLU A 893 -89.88 38.40 -60.28
CA GLU A 893 -91.30 38.63 -59.96
C GLU A 893 -91.83 39.92 -60.61
N SER A 894 -90.99 40.64 -61.36
CA SER A 894 -91.27 41.97 -61.88
C SER A 894 -91.43 41.93 -63.40
N VAL A 895 -92.32 42.76 -63.91
CA VAL A 895 -92.57 42.85 -65.35
C VAL A 895 -92.38 44.28 -65.82
N LEU A 896 -91.50 44.48 -66.80
CA LEU A 896 -91.30 45.79 -67.44
C LEU A 896 -92.29 45.94 -68.59
N PHE A 897 -93.22 46.86 -68.44
CA PHE A 897 -94.23 47.16 -69.46
C PHE A 897 -93.57 47.55 -70.79
N LYS A 898 -93.93 46.83 -71.87
CA LYS A 898 -93.60 47.19 -73.25
C LYS A 898 -94.83 47.78 -73.92
N LYS A 899 -94.64 48.81 -74.74
CA LYS A 899 -95.72 49.45 -75.53
C LYS A 899 -96.51 48.44 -76.38
N GLU A 900 -95.88 47.33 -76.76
CA GLU A 900 -96.45 46.18 -77.47
C GLU A 900 -97.57 45.44 -76.70
N TRP A 901 -97.73 45.71 -75.39
CA TRP A 901 -98.75 45.09 -74.55
C TRP A 901 -99.94 46.01 -74.27
N GLN A 902 -100.00 47.18 -74.91
CA GLN A 902 -101.25 47.91 -74.98
C GLN A 902 -102.26 47.05 -75.75
N PRO A 903 -103.42 46.72 -75.17
CA PRO A 903 -104.53 46.20 -75.96
C PRO A 903 -104.78 47.17 -77.11
N ALA A 904 -104.82 46.63 -78.33
CA ALA A 904 -105.05 47.39 -79.56
C ALA A 904 -106.35 48.22 -79.49
#